data_AF-A0A2V7HSX6-F1
#
_entry.id   AF-A0A2V7HSX6-F1
#
_cell.length_a   1.000
_cell.length_b   1.000
_cell.length_c   1.000
_cell.angle_alpha   90.00
_cell.angle_beta   90.00
_cell.angle_gamma   90.00
#
_symmetry.space_group_name_H-M   'P 1'
#
loop_
_entity.id
_entity.type
_entity.pdbx_description
1 polymer ?
#
loop_
_entity_poly.entity_id
_entity_poly.type
_entity_poly.pdbx_seq_one_letter_code
_entity_poly.pdbx_strand_id
1 'polypeptide(L)'
;MIRHGVRYGIAAAAALLLAACSGQQVQLEIKARMEGQPVAGATVTVDGQEFGVTDGTGVLAKPIRRNAGAEVEVLVSKELSGHHIKPWKTTFLIKLGKDGKVVDRYSFEADLAVTRYFTVAVNEGGTPVTDATVKLNDKELGKTDAKGELVHEYTTLPAKGVTLTVSKSGYAAWQKSAAVQAGERLQVALARRAVLTVTASSDEYGVRAGVPGVAVSVDGRPLGKTDDRGNYTYTYDGAPGRRAQVALSAPGYLPTEWKTAVVLEGQVSVQRAFAPATPRPIRVGVHRFVGNTPGADLKDVASQAESAVTAHLFKASVFREVPVADLESEVKRLKVGIDRIATKGWQDTPLRRTVDMIVLGSVARDDKGLIIEAKFYTASGSLVWSQIARARDAGAINSAVREVVANVMERFPFEGTVVAVDGERYRLNLGRPYRVGRGTEFALLAADAAKGDSRQARSREVGRLRVNRAEDAGAWAELENIGKSRTVTPGDRVVRRGHQGGDGDDSASSVTLSAKGGLAPDLTPLPGVNIYLNGDWAGTTGADGRAEVRLRPGKNYDIVLYRHGYQQVTDRLRMDKGQGGKEFVLPVNNAVFRVDSEPSRAAVLVDGDALGKTPLLDGKPVSLGFHTVKLTVGEDYRDWEEVVEFDKKVEDRTGERRIVLHKDYLKIGERAAQQGDTNAAIQAYASTDKTHPDYSEAHARLGQIYLDDKNDYEAAVREFESVLMLPQNKDLIYKQFAVAFTNLGHAYYEKGNRLVDRDREGAAQALAKAVQNLQVAKQNTRFFPTAHHDEALHDTYYYLALAYHKLYLVTGKASLVATADLAWREYFDFFPKRLEGNPTFEQSRAGARKYWDQIKDQPS
;
A
#
# COMPACT_ATOMS: atom_id res chain seq x y z
N MET A 1 25.97 -84.00 14.16
CA MET A 1 27.34 -84.55 14.09
C MET A 1 28.03 -84.33 15.42
N ILE A 2 28.54 -85.42 15.98
CA ILE A 2 29.38 -85.47 17.19
C ILE A 2 30.75 -84.87 16.86
N ARG A 3 31.41 -84.22 17.83
CA ARG A 3 32.78 -84.50 18.35
C ARG A 3 33.29 -83.33 19.17
N HIS A 4 33.50 -83.52 20.49
CA HIS A 4 34.71 -84.03 21.17
C HIS A 4 35.83 -82.97 21.23
N GLY A 5 36.57 -82.75 22.33
CA GLY A 5 36.65 -83.35 23.67
C GLY A 5 37.32 -82.32 24.62
N VAL A 6 37.10 -82.31 25.95
CA VAL A 6 37.72 -83.10 27.06
C VAL A 6 39.24 -83.32 26.86
N ARG A 7 40.19 -83.08 27.79
CA ARG A 7 40.36 -83.21 29.27
C ARG A 7 41.53 -82.28 29.71
N TYR A 8 41.95 -82.01 30.96
CA TYR A 8 42.15 -82.70 32.25
C TYR A 8 42.31 -81.58 33.33
N GLY A 9 42.19 -81.70 34.67
CA GLY A 9 41.99 -82.79 35.62
C GLY A 9 42.74 -82.50 36.95
N ILE A 10 42.00 -82.55 38.09
CA ILE A 10 42.37 -83.00 39.47
C ILE A 10 43.27 -82.03 40.32
N ALA A 11 43.08 -81.67 41.61
CA ALA A 11 42.51 -82.31 42.82
C ALA A 11 42.20 -81.31 44.00
N ALA A 12 41.15 -81.63 44.80
CA ALA A 12 40.99 -81.65 46.29
C ALA A 12 41.47 -80.46 47.19
N ALA A 13 40.82 -80.01 48.28
CA ALA A 13 39.74 -80.53 49.16
C ALA A 13 39.13 -79.44 50.09
N ALA A 14 37.92 -79.74 50.65
CA ALA A 14 37.32 -79.36 51.96
C ALA A 14 35.83 -78.95 51.79
N ALA A 15 34.83 -79.80 52.00
CA ALA A 15 34.24 -80.34 53.25
C ALA A 15 33.32 -79.37 54.03
N LEU A 16 31.99 -79.48 53.81
CA LEU A 16 30.88 -79.64 54.79
C LEU A 16 29.55 -78.94 54.39
N LEU A 17 28.47 -79.75 54.38
CA LEU A 17 27.04 -79.46 54.61
C LEU A 17 26.29 -78.44 53.72
N LEU A 18 25.29 -78.93 52.97
CA LEU A 18 23.88 -78.56 53.18
C LEU A 18 22.95 -79.41 52.31
N ALA A 19 21.96 -80.00 52.96
CA ALA A 19 20.82 -80.69 52.37
C ALA A 19 19.80 -79.68 51.80
N ALA A 20 19.00 -80.17 50.83
CA ALA A 20 17.71 -79.67 50.38
C ALA A 20 17.65 -78.33 49.60
N CYS A 21 17.81 -78.40 48.28
CA CYS A 21 17.29 -77.38 47.35
C CYS A 21 16.01 -77.88 46.67
N SER A 22 14.90 -77.90 47.40
CA SER A 22 13.56 -77.88 46.82
C SER A 22 12.89 -76.57 47.24
N GLY A 23 12.64 -75.68 46.27
CA GLY A 23 12.00 -74.41 46.55
C GLY A 23 10.64 -74.61 47.24
N GLN A 24 10.40 -73.85 48.31
CA GLN A 24 9.16 -73.96 49.09
C GLN A 24 7.99 -73.34 48.30
N GLN A 25 6.81 -73.95 48.45
CA GLN A 25 5.60 -73.52 47.75
C GLN A 25 4.91 -72.41 48.56
N VAL A 26 4.73 -71.24 47.94
CA VAL A 26 4.14 -70.05 48.54
C VAL A 26 2.92 -69.65 47.71
N GLN A 27 1.80 -69.30 48.34
CA GLN A 27 0.62 -68.79 47.64
C GLN A 27 0.77 -67.30 47.36
N LEU A 28 0.64 -66.91 46.09
CA LEU A 28 0.58 -65.52 45.67
C LEU A 28 -0.86 -65.19 45.24
N GLU A 29 -1.46 -64.23 45.91
CA GLU A 29 -2.80 -63.70 45.62
C GLU A 29 -2.69 -62.24 45.15
N ILE A 30 -3.28 -61.94 44.00
CA ILE A 30 -3.34 -60.60 43.42
C ILE A 30 -4.80 -60.20 43.26
N LYS A 31 -5.17 -59.03 43.79
CA LYS A 31 -6.51 -58.43 43.65
C LYS A 31 -6.39 -57.19 42.77
N ALA A 32 -6.74 -57.30 41.50
CA ALA A 32 -6.72 -56.17 40.58
C ALA A 32 -7.98 -55.32 40.75
N ARG A 33 -7.79 -54.02 40.95
CA ARG A 33 -8.86 -53.02 41.04
C ARG A 33 -8.60 -51.87 40.08
N MET A 34 -9.66 -51.19 39.67
CA MET A 34 -9.61 -49.96 38.88
C MET A 34 -10.80 -49.11 39.31
N GLU A 35 -10.53 -47.89 39.78
CA GLU A 35 -11.55 -47.00 40.36
C GLU A 35 -12.36 -47.68 41.48
N GLY A 36 -11.70 -48.51 42.29
CA GLY A 36 -12.32 -49.22 43.41
C GLY A 36 -13.17 -50.44 43.03
N GLN A 37 -13.34 -50.74 41.74
CA GLN A 37 -14.06 -51.92 41.26
C GLN A 37 -13.11 -53.06 40.89
N PRO A 38 -13.49 -54.34 41.06
CA PRO A 38 -12.66 -55.46 40.64
C PRO A 38 -12.45 -55.52 39.13
N VAL A 39 -11.22 -55.79 38.69
CA VAL A 39 -10.87 -55.85 37.26
C VAL A 39 -10.68 -57.29 36.83
N ALA A 40 -11.64 -57.81 36.05
CA ALA A 40 -11.53 -59.12 35.44
C ALA A 40 -10.59 -59.12 34.23
N GLY A 41 -9.83 -60.21 34.07
CA GLY A 41 -8.94 -60.41 32.94
C GLY A 41 -7.76 -59.43 32.88
N ALA A 42 -7.28 -58.95 34.02
CA ALA A 42 -6.01 -58.23 34.10
C ALA A 42 -4.86 -59.25 34.08
N THR A 43 -3.88 -59.02 33.21
CA THR A 43 -2.72 -59.90 33.06
C THR A 43 -1.77 -59.68 34.22
N VAL A 44 -1.40 -60.76 34.90
CA VAL A 44 -0.41 -60.78 35.97
C VAL A 44 0.83 -61.50 35.46
N THR A 45 1.98 -60.85 35.55
CA THR A 45 3.28 -61.45 35.31
C THR A 45 4.08 -61.52 36.62
N VAL A 46 4.87 -62.58 36.77
CA VAL A 46 5.78 -62.78 37.89
C VAL A 46 7.18 -63.01 37.34
N ASP A 47 8.15 -62.21 37.79
CA ASP A 47 9.54 -62.21 37.29
C ASP A 47 9.63 -62.13 35.75
N GLY A 48 8.75 -61.32 35.15
CA GLY A 48 8.67 -61.11 33.70
C GLY A 48 7.98 -62.22 32.91
N GLN A 49 7.51 -63.29 33.55
CA GLN A 49 6.77 -64.38 32.88
C GLN A 49 5.27 -64.30 33.19
N GLU A 50 4.43 -64.62 32.21
CA GLU A 50 2.98 -64.64 32.40
C GLU A 50 2.57 -65.67 33.46
N PHE A 51 1.87 -65.21 34.49
CA PHE A 51 1.44 -66.01 35.63
C PHE A 51 -0.05 -66.36 35.56
N GLY A 52 -0.84 -65.48 34.94
CA GLY A 52 -2.25 -65.72 34.61
C GLY A 52 -3.03 -64.43 34.49
N VAL A 53 -4.35 -64.56 34.44
CA VAL A 53 -5.28 -63.43 34.41
C VAL A 53 -6.21 -63.48 35.62
N THR A 54 -6.61 -62.31 36.13
CA THR A 54 -7.63 -62.24 37.19
C THR A 54 -8.99 -62.76 36.72
N ASP A 55 -9.71 -63.40 37.63
CA ASP A 55 -11.04 -63.94 37.38
C ASP A 55 -12.14 -62.85 37.38
N GLY A 56 -13.41 -63.27 37.29
CA GLY A 56 -14.57 -62.37 37.30
C GLY A 56 -14.72 -61.54 38.58
N THR A 57 -14.02 -61.90 39.67
CA THR A 57 -13.97 -61.15 40.93
C THR A 57 -12.73 -60.27 41.05
N GLY A 58 -11.92 -60.18 39.99
CA GLY A 58 -10.68 -59.42 39.97
C GLY A 58 -9.53 -60.08 40.73
N VAL A 59 -9.60 -61.37 41.03
CA VAL A 59 -8.60 -62.08 41.83
C VAL A 59 -7.83 -63.11 41.00
N LEU A 60 -6.51 -63.23 41.23
CA LEU A 60 -5.69 -64.34 40.79
C LEU A 60 -4.92 -64.89 41.98
N ALA A 61 -5.18 -66.14 42.37
CA ALA A 61 -4.46 -66.83 43.44
C ALA A 61 -3.84 -68.14 42.91
N LYS A 62 -2.51 -68.23 42.93
CA LYS A 62 -1.76 -69.42 42.47
C LYS A 62 -0.47 -69.60 43.27
N PRO A 63 0.03 -70.85 43.40
CA PRO A 63 1.30 -71.10 44.06
C PRO A 63 2.50 -70.73 43.19
N ILE A 64 3.52 -70.15 43.81
CA ILE A 64 4.88 -69.97 43.26
C ILE A 64 5.88 -70.81 44.06
N ARG A 65 6.99 -71.22 43.44
CA ARG A 65 8.10 -71.91 44.12
C ARG A 65 9.30 -70.99 44.22
N ARG A 66 9.66 -70.56 45.43
CA ARG A 66 10.78 -69.65 45.68
C ARG A 66 11.46 -69.99 47.01
N ASN A 67 12.75 -69.69 47.09
CA ASN A 67 13.53 -69.86 48.32
C ASN A 67 13.37 -68.65 49.24
N ALA A 68 13.56 -68.85 50.54
CA ALA A 68 13.70 -67.74 51.48
C ALA A 68 14.83 -66.79 51.01
N GLY A 69 14.58 -65.48 51.05
CA GLY A 69 15.50 -64.46 50.56
C GLY A 69 15.45 -64.21 49.05
N ALA A 70 14.64 -64.94 48.28
CA ALA A 70 14.41 -64.61 46.87
C ALA A 70 13.54 -63.35 46.74
N GLU A 71 13.91 -62.48 45.81
CA GLU A 71 13.12 -61.33 45.40
C GLU A 71 12.17 -61.73 44.26
N VAL A 72 10.91 -61.31 44.35
CA VAL A 72 9.85 -61.64 43.38
C VAL A 72 9.22 -60.34 42.90
N GLU A 73 9.26 -60.12 41.58
CA GLU A 73 8.62 -59.00 40.92
C GLU A 73 7.23 -59.41 40.42
N VAL A 74 6.22 -58.59 40.66
CA VAL A 74 4.86 -58.77 40.15
C VAL A 74 4.45 -57.53 39.37
N LEU A 75 3.95 -57.73 38.15
CA LEU A 75 3.35 -56.68 37.33
C LEU A 75 1.92 -57.08 36.94
N VAL A 76 1.00 -56.15 37.07
CA VAL A 76 -0.40 -56.29 36.70
C VAL A 76 -0.74 -55.24 35.65
N SER A 77 -1.23 -55.67 34.50
CA SER A 77 -1.61 -54.79 33.40
C SER A 77 -3.00 -55.13 32.85
N LYS A 78 -3.67 -54.13 32.28
CA LYS A 78 -4.92 -54.29 31.57
C LYS A 78 -4.92 -53.35 30.38
N GLU A 79 -5.25 -53.89 29.21
CA GLU A 79 -5.51 -53.07 28.03
C GLU A 79 -7.03 -52.92 27.86
N LEU A 80 -7.47 -51.69 27.62
CA LEU A 80 -8.87 -51.35 27.38
C LEU A 80 -8.95 -50.23 26.34
N SER A 81 -9.74 -50.45 25.28
CA SER A 81 -9.88 -49.46 24.20
C SER A 81 -10.41 -48.13 24.73
N GLY A 82 -9.86 -47.01 24.26
CA GLY A 82 -10.21 -45.67 24.72
C GLY A 82 -9.69 -45.28 26.11
N HIS A 83 -8.86 -46.12 26.73
CA HIS A 83 -8.29 -45.91 28.04
C HIS A 83 -6.76 -46.04 27.99
N HIS A 84 -6.08 -45.26 28.82
CA HIS A 84 -4.70 -45.45 29.20
C HIS A 84 -4.68 -45.98 30.63
N ILE A 85 -4.23 -47.22 30.80
CA ILE A 85 -4.17 -47.88 32.10
C ILE A 85 -2.71 -48.06 32.45
N LYS A 86 -2.28 -47.44 33.55
CA LYS A 86 -0.91 -47.59 34.03
C LYS A 86 -0.74 -48.97 34.67
N PRO A 87 0.22 -49.80 34.22
CA PRO A 87 0.50 -51.07 34.89
C PRO A 87 0.89 -50.85 36.35
N TRP A 88 0.36 -51.69 37.22
CA TRP A 88 0.77 -51.73 38.62
C TRP A 88 1.94 -52.70 38.77
N LYS A 89 2.96 -52.31 39.54
CA LYS A 89 4.19 -53.10 39.72
C LYS A 89 4.64 -53.05 41.17
N THR A 90 5.01 -54.20 41.72
CA THR A 90 5.65 -54.30 43.03
C THR A 90 6.76 -55.35 43.02
N THR A 91 7.66 -55.24 43.98
CA THR A 91 8.67 -56.26 44.25
C THR A 91 8.66 -56.59 45.73
N PHE A 92 8.78 -57.87 46.07
CA PHE A 92 8.79 -58.31 47.47
C PHE A 92 9.77 -59.45 47.71
N LEU A 93 10.25 -59.56 48.94
CA LEU A 93 11.17 -60.61 49.37
C LEU A 93 10.41 -61.75 50.04
N ILE A 94 10.79 -62.99 49.74
CA ILE A 94 10.28 -64.17 50.45
C ILE A 94 10.89 -64.26 51.85
N LYS A 95 10.11 -63.89 52.86
CA LYS A 95 10.49 -63.87 54.28
C LYS A 95 10.25 -65.19 54.99
N LEU A 96 11.04 -65.43 56.04
CA LEU A 96 10.76 -66.43 57.07
C LEU A 96 9.84 -65.84 58.13
N GLY A 97 8.81 -66.60 58.53
CA GLY A 97 7.93 -66.32 59.63
C GLY A 97 8.62 -66.51 60.99
N LYS A 98 7.91 -66.14 62.06
CA LYS A 98 8.43 -66.16 63.45
C LYS A 98 8.80 -67.57 63.95
N ASP A 99 8.31 -68.61 63.27
CA ASP A 99 8.55 -70.03 63.52
C ASP A 99 9.70 -70.60 62.67
N GLY A 100 10.40 -69.75 61.90
CA GLY A 100 11.51 -70.15 61.04
C GLY A 100 11.09 -70.83 59.72
N LYS A 101 9.80 -70.83 59.37
CA LYS A 101 9.27 -71.35 58.09
C LYS A 101 9.02 -70.22 57.09
N VAL A 102 9.03 -70.48 55.79
CA VAL A 102 8.66 -69.44 54.80
C VAL A 102 7.20 -69.04 54.99
N VAL A 103 6.92 -67.73 54.95
CA VAL A 103 5.56 -67.20 54.92
C VAL A 103 4.81 -67.84 53.74
N ASP A 104 3.71 -68.52 54.04
CA ASP A 104 2.98 -69.39 53.11
C ASP A 104 2.06 -68.62 52.15
N ARG A 105 1.77 -67.34 52.43
CA ARG A 105 0.91 -66.49 51.59
C ARG A 105 1.36 -65.03 51.51
N TYR A 106 1.34 -64.49 50.29
CA TYR A 106 1.45 -63.07 50.00
C TYR A 106 0.21 -62.62 49.23
N SER A 107 -0.41 -61.52 49.66
CA SER A 107 -1.59 -60.94 49.01
C SER A 107 -1.34 -59.47 48.73
N PHE A 108 -1.58 -59.04 47.49
CA PHE A 108 -1.41 -57.66 47.06
C PHE A 108 -2.67 -57.14 46.37
N GLU A 109 -3.00 -55.88 46.64
CA GLU A 109 -4.03 -55.14 45.92
C GLU A 109 -3.35 -54.27 44.85
N ALA A 110 -3.66 -54.55 43.60
CA ALA A 110 -3.13 -53.85 42.43
C ALA A 110 -4.17 -52.87 41.91
N ASP A 111 -4.09 -51.62 42.37
CA ASP A 111 -4.97 -50.54 41.90
C ASP A 111 -4.41 -49.93 40.60
N LEU A 112 -5.10 -50.18 39.50
CA LEU A 112 -4.74 -49.75 38.15
C LEU A 112 -5.28 -48.34 37.91
N ALA A 113 -4.37 -47.37 37.85
CA ALA A 113 -4.71 -45.99 37.52
C ALA A 113 -5.14 -45.89 36.05
N VAL A 114 -6.36 -45.38 35.82
CA VAL A 114 -6.96 -45.26 34.49
C VAL A 114 -7.23 -43.81 34.12
N THR A 115 -6.85 -43.44 32.91
CA THR A 115 -7.30 -42.22 32.23
C THR A 115 -8.04 -42.60 30.95
N ARG A 116 -9.07 -41.86 30.59
CA ARG A 116 -9.83 -42.03 29.35
C ARG A 116 -9.37 -40.97 28.36
N TYR A 117 -9.59 -41.20 27.07
CA TYR A 117 -9.36 -40.16 26.07
C TYR A 117 -10.46 -40.11 25.02
N PHE A 118 -10.57 -38.99 24.32
CA PHE A 118 -11.31 -38.89 23.06
C PHE A 118 -10.52 -38.01 22.08
N THR A 119 -10.83 -38.12 20.79
CA THR A 119 -10.18 -37.36 19.73
C THR A 119 -11.16 -36.41 19.07
N VAL A 120 -10.78 -35.15 18.92
CA VAL A 120 -11.48 -34.18 18.06
C VAL A 120 -10.72 -34.08 16.75
N ALA A 121 -11.33 -34.52 15.65
CA ALA A 121 -10.77 -34.48 14.31
C ALA A 121 -11.43 -33.38 13.48
N VAL A 122 -10.68 -32.31 13.20
CA VAL A 122 -11.15 -31.10 12.53
C VAL A 122 -10.72 -31.09 11.07
N ASN A 123 -11.67 -30.90 10.15
CA ASN A 123 -11.43 -30.89 8.72
C ASN A 123 -12.23 -29.81 7.98
N GLU A 124 -11.77 -29.44 6.79
CA GLU A 124 -12.47 -28.64 5.78
C GLU A 124 -12.60 -29.49 4.52
N GLY A 125 -13.83 -29.93 4.17
CA GLY A 125 -14.04 -30.74 2.97
C GLY A 125 -13.18 -32.01 2.91
N GLY A 126 -12.87 -32.60 4.07
CA GLY A 126 -11.98 -33.77 4.18
C GLY A 126 -10.49 -33.46 4.31
N THR A 127 -10.07 -32.20 4.17
CA THR A 127 -8.68 -31.79 4.43
C THR A 127 -8.49 -31.43 5.91
N PRO A 128 -7.49 -31.97 6.62
CA PRO A 128 -7.21 -31.62 8.00
C PRO A 128 -7.01 -30.12 8.26
N VAL A 129 -7.57 -29.60 9.35
CA VAL A 129 -7.36 -28.20 9.78
C VAL A 129 -6.46 -28.19 11.01
N THR A 130 -5.20 -27.83 10.80
CA THR A 130 -4.19 -27.62 11.85
C THR A 130 -4.43 -26.33 12.63
N ASP A 131 -3.99 -26.28 13.89
CA ASP A 131 -4.06 -25.13 14.79
C ASP A 131 -5.47 -24.62 15.11
N ALA A 132 -6.51 -25.45 14.96
CA ALA A 132 -7.87 -25.14 15.40
C ALA A 132 -7.96 -25.26 16.92
N THR A 133 -8.40 -24.21 17.58
CA THR A 133 -8.53 -24.17 19.05
C THR A 133 -9.79 -24.93 19.46
N VAL A 134 -9.64 -25.91 20.35
CA VAL A 134 -10.73 -26.73 20.88
C VAL A 134 -10.95 -26.35 22.35
N LYS A 135 -12.22 -26.12 22.71
CA LYS A 135 -12.66 -25.85 24.09
C LYS A 135 -13.71 -26.85 24.54
N LEU A 136 -13.68 -27.21 25.81
CA LEU A 136 -14.65 -28.05 26.50
C LEU A 136 -15.28 -27.26 27.64
N ASN A 137 -16.60 -27.02 27.58
CA ASN A 137 -17.33 -26.17 28.53
C ASN A 137 -16.60 -24.83 28.76
N ASP A 138 -16.26 -24.15 27.66
CA ASP A 138 -15.51 -22.88 27.59
C ASP A 138 -14.04 -22.91 28.06
N LYS A 139 -13.57 -24.02 28.65
CA LYS A 139 -12.16 -24.22 28.98
C LYS A 139 -11.38 -24.70 27.76
N GLU A 140 -10.29 -24.00 27.42
CA GLU A 140 -9.42 -24.42 26.33
C GLU A 140 -8.70 -25.72 26.63
N LEU A 141 -8.80 -26.68 25.71
CA LEU A 141 -8.11 -27.97 25.76
C LEU A 141 -6.75 -27.90 25.05
N GLY A 142 -6.69 -27.14 23.95
CA GLY A 142 -5.50 -27.00 23.12
C GLY A 142 -5.85 -26.75 21.65
N LYS A 143 -4.88 -27.00 20.77
CA LYS A 143 -5.01 -26.83 19.33
C LYS A 143 -4.80 -28.14 18.58
N THR A 144 -5.47 -28.32 17.46
CA THR A 144 -5.27 -29.48 16.59
C THR A 144 -3.86 -29.54 16.00
N ASP A 145 -3.33 -30.74 15.87
CA ASP A 145 -2.03 -31.04 15.29
C ASP A 145 -2.04 -30.98 13.74
N ALA A 146 -0.93 -31.38 13.11
CA ALA A 146 -0.77 -31.42 11.66
C ALA A 146 -1.75 -32.37 10.93
N LYS A 147 -2.36 -33.32 11.64
CA LYS A 147 -3.42 -34.21 11.13
C LYS A 147 -4.81 -33.66 11.41
N GLY A 148 -4.92 -32.44 11.95
CA GLY A 148 -6.17 -31.82 12.32
C GLY A 148 -6.78 -32.44 13.57
N GLU A 149 -6.00 -33.11 14.41
CA GLU A 149 -6.49 -33.87 15.56
C GLU A 149 -6.07 -33.24 16.89
N LEU A 150 -6.95 -33.30 17.89
CA LEU A 150 -6.60 -33.08 19.29
C LEU A 150 -7.09 -34.27 20.12
N VAL A 151 -6.17 -34.94 20.81
CA VAL A 151 -6.51 -35.99 21.79
C VAL A 151 -6.62 -35.33 23.17
N HIS A 152 -7.77 -35.52 23.83
CA HIS A 152 -7.98 -35.01 25.18
C HIS A 152 -8.15 -36.16 26.16
N GLU A 153 -7.29 -36.20 27.18
CA GLU A 153 -7.37 -37.15 28.28
C GLU A 153 -8.21 -36.61 29.44
N TYR A 154 -9.01 -37.46 30.06
CA TYR A 154 -9.88 -37.12 31.18
C TYR A 154 -10.06 -38.29 32.16
N THR A 155 -10.32 -37.98 33.43
CA THR A 155 -10.70 -39.00 34.43
C THR A 155 -12.21 -39.12 34.53
N THR A 156 -12.91 -37.99 34.68
CA THR A 156 -14.38 -37.94 34.75
C THR A 156 -14.93 -36.82 33.86
N LEU A 157 -16.14 -37.01 33.33
CA LEU A 157 -16.90 -35.97 32.64
C LEU A 157 -18.23 -35.71 33.36
N PRO A 158 -18.80 -34.50 33.24
CA PRO A 158 -20.11 -34.21 33.81
C PRO A 158 -21.19 -35.16 33.27
N ALA A 159 -22.06 -35.67 34.15
CA ALA A 159 -23.13 -36.60 33.79
C ALA A 159 -24.15 -36.02 32.78
N LYS A 160 -24.23 -34.68 32.68
CA LYS A 160 -25.11 -33.98 31.73
C LYS A 160 -24.49 -33.79 30.33
N GLY A 161 -23.30 -34.35 30.08
CA GLY A 161 -22.55 -34.18 28.83
C GLY A 161 -21.66 -32.93 28.84
N VAL A 162 -21.03 -32.67 27.70
CA VAL A 162 -20.06 -31.59 27.50
C VAL A 162 -20.42 -30.76 26.28
N THR A 163 -19.99 -29.50 26.28
CA THR A 163 -20.08 -28.61 25.11
C THR A 163 -18.70 -28.44 24.52
N LEU A 164 -18.52 -28.91 23.29
CA LEU A 164 -17.29 -28.73 22.52
C LEU A 164 -17.44 -27.53 21.59
N THR A 165 -16.46 -26.64 21.61
CA THR A 165 -16.35 -25.50 20.69
C THR A 165 -15.02 -25.60 19.95
N VAL A 166 -15.04 -25.49 18.62
CA VAL A 166 -13.85 -25.47 17.78
C VAL A 166 -13.82 -24.16 17.00
N SER A 167 -12.68 -23.48 17.02
CA SER A 167 -12.52 -22.19 16.34
C SER A 167 -11.16 -22.07 15.66
N LYS A 168 -11.14 -21.46 14.47
CA LYS A 168 -9.94 -21.13 13.70
C LYS A 168 -10.16 -19.80 12.98
N SER A 169 -9.13 -18.95 12.94
CA SER A 169 -9.17 -17.73 12.14
C SER A 169 -9.48 -18.05 10.67
N GLY A 170 -10.40 -17.32 10.05
CA GLY A 170 -10.88 -17.58 8.69
C GLY A 170 -12.04 -18.59 8.58
N TYR A 171 -12.40 -19.27 9.67
CA TYR A 171 -13.49 -20.26 9.71
C TYR A 171 -14.63 -19.81 10.63
N ALA A 172 -15.84 -20.26 10.34
CA ALA A 172 -16.97 -20.15 11.25
C ALA A 172 -16.70 -21.03 12.48
N ALA A 173 -17.02 -20.52 13.68
CA ALA A 173 -16.88 -21.32 14.89
C ALA A 173 -17.89 -22.46 14.87
N TRP A 174 -17.45 -23.65 15.27
CA TRP A 174 -18.29 -24.83 15.40
C TRP A 174 -18.56 -25.12 16.88
N GLN A 175 -19.79 -25.50 17.22
CA GLN A 175 -20.16 -25.85 18.60
C GLN A 175 -21.17 -26.99 18.61
N LYS A 176 -21.01 -27.94 19.54
CA LYS A 176 -21.97 -29.02 19.78
C LYS A 176 -21.96 -29.44 21.24
N SER A 177 -23.15 -29.65 21.80
CA SER A 177 -23.33 -30.24 23.13
C SER A 177 -23.74 -31.71 22.98
N ALA A 178 -22.98 -32.62 23.59
CA ALA A 178 -23.23 -34.06 23.55
C ALA A 178 -22.51 -34.80 24.70
N ALA A 179 -22.93 -36.04 24.98
CA ALA A 179 -22.11 -36.97 25.76
C ALA A 179 -20.95 -37.47 24.89
N VAL A 180 -19.78 -37.69 25.48
CA VAL A 180 -18.57 -38.20 24.79
C VAL A 180 -18.16 -39.51 25.45
N GLN A 181 -17.87 -40.52 24.63
CA GLN A 181 -17.44 -41.85 25.08
C GLN A 181 -15.92 -41.99 25.10
N ALA A 182 -15.41 -42.93 25.91
CA ALA A 182 -13.99 -43.26 25.91
C ALA A 182 -13.58 -43.86 24.54
N GLY A 183 -12.51 -43.33 23.95
CA GLY A 183 -12.02 -43.69 22.63
C GLY A 183 -12.80 -43.08 21.45
N GLU A 184 -13.81 -42.25 21.70
CA GLU A 184 -14.62 -41.67 20.64
C GLU A 184 -13.81 -40.69 19.77
N ARG A 185 -14.05 -40.73 18.46
CA ARG A 185 -13.44 -39.83 17.48
C ARG A 185 -14.50 -38.91 16.87
N LEU A 186 -14.57 -37.69 17.37
CA LEU A 186 -15.54 -36.66 16.98
C LEU A 186 -15.09 -35.94 15.73
N GLN A 187 -15.88 -36.06 14.66
CA GLN A 187 -15.63 -35.35 13.39
C GLN A 187 -16.20 -33.94 13.43
N VAL A 188 -15.36 -32.95 13.17
CA VAL A 188 -15.72 -31.52 13.13
C VAL A 188 -15.38 -30.97 11.75
N ALA A 189 -16.41 -30.63 10.98
CA ALA A 189 -16.25 -29.95 9.71
C ALA A 189 -16.31 -28.43 9.94
N LEU A 190 -15.17 -27.74 9.78
CA LEU A 190 -15.13 -26.28 9.73
C LEU A 190 -15.37 -25.80 8.31
N ALA A 191 -16.09 -24.70 8.19
CA ALA A 191 -16.32 -24.01 6.94
C ALA A 191 -15.72 -22.61 6.99
N ARG A 192 -15.20 -22.12 5.87
CA ARG A 192 -14.67 -20.75 5.78
C ARG A 192 -15.77 -19.74 6.04
N ARG A 193 -15.40 -18.64 6.70
CA ARG A 193 -16.30 -17.48 6.83
C ARG A 193 -16.62 -16.93 5.45
N ALA A 194 -17.86 -16.51 5.26
CA ALA A 194 -18.23 -15.82 4.04
C ALA A 194 -17.73 -14.37 4.09
N VAL A 195 -17.11 -13.90 3.02
CA VAL A 195 -16.67 -12.51 2.87
C VAL A 195 -17.48 -11.89 1.75
N LEU A 196 -18.33 -10.93 2.10
CA LEU A 196 -19.08 -10.11 1.15
C LEU A 196 -18.25 -8.89 0.78
N THR A 197 -17.92 -8.77 -0.50
CA THR A 197 -17.29 -7.58 -1.08
C THR A 197 -18.28 -6.87 -1.99
N VAL A 198 -18.64 -5.65 -1.62
CA VAL A 198 -19.47 -4.74 -2.43
C VAL A 198 -18.56 -3.77 -3.18
N THR A 199 -18.80 -3.60 -4.48
CA THR A 199 -18.17 -2.57 -5.30
C THR A 199 -19.26 -1.72 -5.96
N ALA A 200 -19.32 -0.45 -5.60
CA ALA A 200 -20.19 0.56 -6.18
C ALA A 200 -19.38 1.46 -7.11
N SER A 201 -19.82 1.60 -8.36
CA SER A 201 -19.11 2.41 -9.36
C SER A 201 -20.05 3.34 -10.13
N SER A 202 -19.51 4.39 -10.74
CA SER A 202 -20.21 5.29 -11.65
C SER A 202 -19.32 5.65 -12.83
N ASP A 203 -19.90 5.78 -14.02
CA ASP A 203 -19.20 6.11 -15.26
C ASP A 203 -19.56 7.55 -15.68
N GLU A 204 -18.56 8.43 -15.74
CA GLU A 204 -18.71 9.82 -16.18
C GLU A 204 -17.55 10.22 -17.08
N TYR A 205 -17.84 10.87 -18.21
CA TYR A 205 -16.85 11.34 -19.19
C TYR A 205 -15.88 10.25 -19.66
N GLY A 206 -16.40 9.04 -19.82
CA GLY A 206 -15.63 7.86 -20.25
C GLY A 206 -14.73 7.25 -19.17
N VAL A 207 -14.84 7.70 -17.90
CA VAL A 207 -14.03 7.20 -16.79
C VAL A 207 -14.92 6.57 -15.72
N ARG A 208 -14.57 5.35 -15.31
CA ARG A 208 -15.20 4.65 -14.18
C ARG A 208 -14.55 5.08 -12.86
N ALA A 209 -15.36 5.51 -11.91
CA ALA A 209 -14.93 5.84 -10.56
C ALA A 209 -15.75 5.08 -9.51
N GLY A 210 -15.14 4.84 -8.35
CA GLY A 210 -15.85 4.31 -7.19
C GLY A 210 -16.85 5.33 -6.63
N VAL A 211 -17.99 4.85 -6.13
CA VAL A 211 -18.98 5.70 -5.46
C VAL A 211 -18.81 5.58 -3.94
N PRO A 212 -18.25 6.59 -3.26
CA PRO A 212 -18.12 6.57 -1.81
C PRO A 212 -19.46 6.73 -1.09
N GLY A 213 -19.55 6.19 0.11
CA GLY A 213 -20.66 6.45 1.02
C GLY A 213 -21.94 5.66 0.75
N VAL A 214 -21.94 4.71 -0.21
CA VAL A 214 -23.08 3.82 -0.49
C VAL A 214 -23.32 2.93 0.72
N ALA A 215 -24.48 3.06 1.36
CA ALA A 215 -24.82 2.29 2.54
C ALA A 215 -25.14 0.84 2.16
N VAL A 216 -24.48 -0.09 2.84
CA VAL A 216 -24.63 -1.54 2.65
C VAL A 216 -25.38 -2.13 3.83
N SER A 217 -26.40 -2.94 3.54
CA SER A 217 -27.14 -3.72 4.54
C SER A 217 -27.38 -5.14 4.08
N VAL A 218 -27.53 -6.06 5.04
CA VAL A 218 -27.85 -7.47 4.81
C VAL A 218 -29.08 -7.83 5.64
N ASP A 219 -30.14 -8.31 4.99
CA ASP A 219 -31.45 -8.61 5.58
C ASP A 219 -32.01 -7.43 6.41
N GLY A 220 -31.81 -6.21 5.90
CA GLY A 220 -32.23 -4.97 6.56
C GLY A 220 -31.33 -4.49 7.69
N ARG A 221 -30.33 -5.28 8.12
CA ARG A 221 -29.34 -4.85 9.12
C ARG A 221 -28.26 -3.97 8.46
N PRO A 222 -28.07 -2.72 8.89
CA PRO A 222 -27.00 -1.87 8.35
C PRO A 222 -25.62 -2.43 8.75
N LEU A 223 -24.71 -2.47 7.79
CA LEU A 223 -23.33 -2.96 8.00
C LEU A 223 -22.32 -1.81 7.97
N GLY A 224 -22.37 -0.96 6.93
CA GLY A 224 -21.41 0.12 6.74
C GLY A 224 -21.61 0.85 5.42
N LYS A 225 -20.58 1.57 4.98
CA LYS A 225 -20.59 2.35 3.73
C LYS A 225 -19.35 2.04 2.90
N THR A 226 -19.46 2.19 1.59
CA THR A 226 -18.31 2.10 0.67
C THR A 226 -17.27 3.20 0.92
N ASP A 227 -15.99 2.86 0.72
CA ASP A 227 -14.84 3.76 0.80
C ASP A 227 -14.71 4.69 -0.43
N ASP A 228 -13.65 5.51 -0.49
CA ASP A 228 -13.35 6.43 -1.60
C ASP A 228 -13.16 5.73 -2.96
N ARG A 229 -12.94 4.41 -2.97
CA ARG A 229 -12.84 3.59 -4.19
C ARG A 229 -14.14 2.85 -4.49
N GLY A 230 -15.20 3.10 -3.72
CA GLY A 230 -16.49 2.47 -3.88
C GLY A 230 -16.56 1.05 -3.33
N ASN A 231 -15.60 0.63 -2.49
CA ASN A 231 -15.54 -0.73 -1.98
C ASN A 231 -15.99 -0.84 -0.52
N TYR A 232 -16.65 -1.94 -0.16
CA TYR A 232 -16.96 -2.30 1.22
C TYR A 232 -16.83 -3.81 1.41
N THR A 233 -16.16 -4.23 2.48
CA THR A 233 -15.96 -5.66 2.79
C THR A 233 -16.56 -5.99 4.15
N TYR A 234 -17.35 -7.06 4.20
CA TYR A 234 -17.96 -7.59 5.42
C TYR A 234 -17.68 -9.08 5.57
N THR A 235 -17.13 -9.46 6.71
CA THR A 235 -16.96 -10.88 7.08
C THR A 235 -18.19 -11.33 7.85
N TYR A 236 -18.91 -12.30 7.30
CA TYR A 236 -20.08 -12.90 7.92
C TYR A 236 -19.66 -14.05 8.85
N ASP A 237 -20.04 -13.94 10.12
CA ASP A 237 -19.68 -14.90 11.17
C ASP A 237 -20.72 -16.00 11.40
N GLY A 238 -21.84 -16.01 10.67
CA GLY A 238 -22.87 -17.03 10.81
C GLY A 238 -22.64 -18.27 9.95
N ALA A 239 -23.63 -19.17 9.93
CA ALA A 239 -23.53 -20.43 9.19
C ALA A 239 -23.39 -20.21 7.67
N PRO A 240 -22.40 -20.84 7.02
CA PRO A 240 -22.17 -20.73 5.58
C PRO A 240 -23.37 -21.25 4.77
N GLY A 241 -23.51 -20.79 3.52
CA GLY A 241 -24.59 -21.22 2.62
C GLY A 241 -25.94 -20.55 2.91
N ARG A 242 -26.01 -19.67 3.92
CA ARG A 242 -27.22 -18.89 4.20
C ARG A 242 -27.51 -17.95 3.03
N ARG A 243 -28.75 -18.01 2.52
CA ARG A 243 -29.29 -17.00 1.61
C ARG A 243 -29.61 -15.72 2.39
N ALA A 244 -29.16 -14.58 1.88
CA ALA A 244 -29.42 -13.27 2.46
C ALA A 244 -29.69 -12.24 1.36
N GLN A 245 -30.47 -11.21 1.69
CA GLN A 245 -30.73 -10.07 0.82
C GLN A 245 -29.74 -8.95 1.11
N VAL A 246 -28.87 -8.63 0.15
CA VAL A 246 -28.01 -7.45 0.20
C VAL A 246 -28.79 -6.26 -0.37
N ALA A 247 -28.80 -5.15 0.36
CA ALA A 247 -29.37 -3.89 -0.11
C ALA A 247 -28.32 -2.77 -0.08
N LEU A 248 -28.28 -2.01 -1.18
CA LEU A 248 -27.42 -0.85 -1.38
C LEU A 248 -28.29 0.41 -1.44
N SER A 249 -27.97 1.42 -0.64
CA SER A 249 -28.64 2.71 -0.65
C SER A 249 -27.65 3.83 -0.99
N ALA A 250 -27.93 4.55 -2.06
CA ALA A 250 -27.09 5.61 -2.61
C ALA A 250 -27.92 6.87 -2.90
N PRO A 251 -28.26 7.67 -1.87
CA PRO A 251 -28.91 8.97 -2.08
C PRO A 251 -28.14 9.84 -3.07
N GLY A 252 -28.85 10.49 -4.00
CA GLY A 252 -28.23 11.28 -5.08
C GLY A 252 -27.80 10.46 -6.31
N TYR A 253 -27.98 9.13 -6.28
CA TYR A 253 -27.74 8.25 -7.41
C TYR A 253 -28.99 7.45 -7.80
N LEU A 254 -28.93 6.87 -9.00
CA LEU A 254 -29.95 6.01 -9.59
C LEU A 254 -29.38 4.61 -9.86
N PRO A 255 -30.09 3.55 -9.42
CA PRO A 255 -31.25 3.62 -8.53
C PRO A 255 -30.82 4.09 -7.12
N THR A 256 -31.71 4.79 -6.41
CA THR A 256 -31.43 5.26 -5.04
C THR A 256 -31.35 4.09 -4.05
N GLU A 257 -32.12 3.03 -4.30
CA GLU A 257 -32.03 1.76 -3.60
C GLU A 257 -31.94 0.61 -4.58
N TRP A 258 -31.12 -0.39 -4.26
CA TRP A 258 -31.00 -1.61 -5.04
C TRP A 258 -30.85 -2.82 -4.13
N LYS A 259 -31.47 -3.94 -4.50
CA LYS A 259 -31.48 -5.17 -3.71
C LYS A 259 -31.13 -6.37 -4.58
N THR A 260 -30.39 -7.31 -4.00
CA THR A 260 -30.11 -8.61 -4.62
C THR A 260 -30.03 -9.71 -3.57
N ALA A 261 -30.33 -10.95 -3.95
CA ALA A 261 -30.12 -12.11 -3.10
C ALA A 261 -28.72 -12.69 -3.34
N VAL A 262 -28.01 -13.03 -2.27
CA VAL A 262 -26.71 -13.72 -2.31
C VAL A 262 -26.71 -14.93 -1.39
N VAL A 263 -25.82 -15.88 -1.67
CA VAL A 263 -25.52 -17.00 -0.77
C VAL A 263 -24.23 -16.63 -0.03
N LEU A 264 -24.28 -16.50 1.29
CA LEU A 264 -23.13 -16.15 2.13
C LEU A 264 -22.25 -17.38 2.34
N GLU A 265 -21.40 -17.66 1.36
CA GLU A 265 -20.45 -18.76 1.38
C GLU A 265 -19.17 -18.36 0.64
N GLY A 266 -18.00 -18.62 1.24
CA GLY A 266 -16.71 -18.29 0.63
C GLY A 266 -16.55 -16.81 0.29
N GLN A 267 -16.16 -16.48 -0.95
CA GLN A 267 -16.03 -15.10 -1.42
C GLN A 267 -17.27 -14.72 -2.23
N VAL A 268 -18.00 -13.70 -1.77
CA VAL A 268 -19.22 -13.21 -2.41
C VAL A 268 -18.96 -11.80 -2.94
N SER A 269 -19.08 -11.57 -4.24
CA SER A 269 -18.92 -10.24 -4.84
C SER A 269 -20.25 -9.68 -5.33
N VAL A 270 -20.57 -8.46 -4.93
CA VAL A 270 -21.72 -7.70 -5.40
C VAL A 270 -21.22 -6.42 -6.05
N GLN A 271 -21.34 -6.34 -7.37
CA GLN A 271 -20.94 -5.16 -8.12
C GLN A 271 -22.18 -4.42 -8.63
N ARG A 272 -22.21 -3.09 -8.44
CA ARG A 272 -23.32 -2.26 -8.90
C ARG A 272 -22.83 -0.94 -9.48
N ALA A 273 -23.25 -0.68 -10.72
CA ALA A 273 -23.14 0.64 -11.32
C ALA A 273 -24.30 1.54 -10.88
N PHE A 274 -23.98 2.79 -10.59
CA PHE A 274 -24.89 3.86 -10.20
C PHE A 274 -24.72 5.04 -11.15
N ALA A 275 -25.82 5.69 -11.50
CA ALA A 275 -25.79 6.91 -12.31
C ALA A 275 -26.14 8.13 -11.44
N PRO A 276 -25.43 9.26 -11.56
CA PRO A 276 -25.71 10.43 -10.73
C PRO A 276 -27.07 11.03 -11.07
N ALA A 277 -27.92 11.26 -10.07
CA ALA A 277 -29.22 11.90 -10.28
C ALA A 277 -29.05 13.39 -10.67
N THR A 278 -28.02 14.04 -10.15
CA THR A 278 -27.62 15.41 -10.50
C THR A 278 -26.21 15.41 -11.06
N PRO A 279 -25.94 16.02 -12.23
CA PRO A 279 -24.59 16.09 -12.74
C PRO A 279 -23.76 17.00 -11.86
N ARG A 280 -22.53 16.57 -11.54
CA ARG A 280 -21.57 17.42 -10.85
C ARG A 280 -20.87 18.36 -11.84
N PRO A 281 -20.44 19.56 -11.41
CA PRO A 281 -19.59 20.40 -12.23
C PRO A 281 -18.28 19.69 -12.60
N ILE A 282 -17.84 19.86 -13.85
CA ILE A 282 -16.56 19.33 -14.34
C ILE A 282 -15.45 20.20 -13.74
N ARG A 283 -14.49 19.59 -13.03
CA ARG A 283 -13.34 20.32 -12.50
C ARG A 283 -12.32 20.56 -13.61
N VAL A 284 -12.10 21.81 -13.95
CA VAL A 284 -11.27 22.21 -15.09
C VAL A 284 -10.06 22.98 -14.61
N GLY A 285 -8.88 22.55 -15.04
CA GLY A 285 -7.66 23.34 -14.94
C GLY A 285 -7.37 24.00 -16.29
N VAL A 286 -7.29 25.34 -16.31
CA VAL A 286 -6.83 26.10 -17.48
C VAL A 286 -5.37 26.45 -17.25
N HIS A 287 -4.49 26.06 -18.17
CA HIS A 287 -3.06 26.29 -17.99
C HIS A 287 -2.29 26.27 -19.32
N ARG A 288 -1.12 26.92 -19.32
CA ARG A 288 -0.12 26.93 -20.39
C ARG A 288 -0.62 27.43 -21.74
N PHE A 289 -1.18 28.63 -21.78
CA PHE A 289 -1.25 29.34 -23.05
C PHE A 289 0.14 29.83 -23.44
N VAL A 290 0.55 29.52 -24.67
CA VAL A 290 1.90 29.78 -25.17
C VAL A 290 1.90 30.45 -26.54
N GLY A 291 2.97 31.17 -26.84
CA GLY A 291 3.22 31.67 -28.19
C GLY A 291 3.54 30.53 -29.17
N ASN A 292 2.97 30.57 -30.37
CA ASN A 292 3.25 29.60 -31.45
C ASN A 292 3.77 30.26 -32.73
N THR A 293 4.40 31.43 -32.62
CA THR A 293 4.94 32.18 -33.76
C THR A 293 6.43 32.48 -33.55
N PRO A 294 7.33 31.93 -34.38
CA PRO A 294 8.76 32.12 -34.21
C PRO A 294 9.19 33.59 -34.19
N GLY A 295 9.90 33.98 -33.13
CA GLY A 295 10.46 35.33 -32.99
C GLY A 295 9.45 36.43 -32.69
N ALA A 296 8.17 36.09 -32.47
CA ALA A 296 7.19 37.02 -31.95
C ALA A 296 7.12 36.87 -30.43
N ASP A 297 7.32 37.96 -29.69
CA ASP A 297 7.03 37.97 -28.26
C ASP A 297 5.51 38.01 -28.07
N LEU A 298 4.97 36.88 -27.62
CA LEU A 298 3.54 36.67 -27.40
C LEU A 298 3.24 36.32 -25.94
N LYS A 299 4.18 36.50 -25.02
CA LYS A 299 4.03 36.07 -23.63
C LYS A 299 2.85 36.76 -22.94
N ASP A 300 2.79 38.09 -23.01
CA ASP A 300 1.70 38.88 -22.41
C ASP A 300 0.36 38.59 -23.10
N VAL A 301 0.40 38.41 -24.42
CA VAL A 301 -0.79 38.06 -25.23
C VAL A 301 -1.35 36.69 -24.83
N ALA A 302 -0.47 35.70 -24.63
CA ALA A 302 -0.85 34.36 -24.20
C ALA A 302 -1.41 34.37 -22.77
N SER A 303 -0.77 35.10 -21.85
CA SER A 303 -1.27 35.30 -20.48
C SER A 303 -2.64 35.98 -20.44
N GLN A 304 -2.84 36.99 -21.30
CA GLN A 304 -4.13 37.67 -21.45
C GLN A 304 -5.21 36.73 -22.00
N ALA A 305 -4.87 35.87 -22.97
CA ALA A 305 -5.78 34.87 -23.50
C ALA A 305 -6.16 33.81 -22.46
N GLU A 306 -5.19 33.29 -21.69
CA GLU A 306 -5.43 32.35 -20.59
C GLU A 306 -6.40 32.94 -19.55
N SER A 307 -6.09 34.16 -19.10
CA SER A 307 -6.91 34.89 -18.14
C SER A 307 -8.33 35.12 -18.66
N ALA A 308 -8.48 35.45 -19.94
CA ALA A 308 -9.79 35.62 -20.57
C ALA A 308 -10.56 34.29 -20.66
N VAL A 309 -9.88 33.18 -20.96
CA VAL A 309 -10.52 31.85 -21.04
C VAL A 309 -11.02 31.46 -19.66
N THR A 310 -10.18 31.55 -18.63
CA THR A 310 -10.55 31.31 -17.23
C THR A 310 -11.74 32.17 -16.83
N ALA A 311 -11.67 33.48 -17.05
CA ALA A 311 -12.72 34.42 -16.64
C ALA A 311 -14.06 34.19 -17.33
N HIS A 312 -14.09 33.72 -18.57
CA HIS A 312 -15.36 33.44 -19.28
C HIS A 312 -15.86 32.02 -19.06
N LEU A 313 -14.97 31.01 -19.00
CA LEU A 313 -15.33 29.60 -18.82
C LEU A 313 -16.02 29.38 -17.48
N PHE A 314 -15.48 29.94 -16.40
CA PHE A 314 -15.99 29.73 -15.04
C PHE A 314 -17.18 30.62 -14.66
N LYS A 315 -17.71 31.42 -15.60
CA LYS A 315 -19.06 32.00 -15.47
C LYS A 315 -20.15 30.95 -15.61
N ALA A 316 -19.87 29.83 -16.30
CA ALA A 316 -20.80 28.73 -16.42
C ALA A 316 -20.66 27.78 -15.22
N SER A 317 -21.72 27.63 -14.43
CA SER A 317 -21.74 26.80 -13.22
C SER A 317 -21.50 25.30 -13.47
N VAL A 318 -21.52 24.86 -14.73
CA VAL A 318 -21.23 23.49 -15.15
C VAL A 318 -19.73 23.16 -15.09
N PHE A 319 -18.88 24.18 -15.04
CA PHE A 319 -17.44 24.07 -14.84
C PHE A 319 -17.06 24.60 -13.46
N ARG A 320 -16.16 23.91 -12.79
CA ARG A 320 -15.55 24.33 -11.52
C ARG A 320 -14.06 24.52 -11.73
N GLU A 321 -13.54 25.67 -11.34
CA GLU A 321 -12.13 25.96 -11.44
C GLU A 321 -11.29 25.07 -10.53
N VAL A 322 -10.23 24.51 -11.08
CA VAL A 322 -9.08 24.00 -10.35
C VAL A 322 -8.01 25.10 -10.43
N PRO A 323 -7.62 25.70 -9.30
CA PRO A 323 -6.59 26.74 -9.30
C PRO A 323 -5.31 26.27 -9.99
N VAL A 324 -4.71 27.14 -10.81
CA VAL A 324 -3.51 26.80 -11.58
C VAL A 324 -2.35 26.35 -10.68
N ALA A 325 -2.17 26.98 -9.52
CA ALA A 325 -1.13 26.62 -8.56
C ALA A 325 -1.31 25.18 -8.01
N ASP A 326 -2.55 24.75 -7.77
CA ASP A 326 -2.85 23.40 -7.31
C ASP A 326 -2.52 22.39 -8.40
N LEU A 327 -2.93 22.69 -9.64
CA LEU A 327 -2.65 21.87 -10.82
C LEU A 327 -1.14 21.73 -11.08
N GLU A 328 -0.40 22.83 -11.06
CA GLU A 328 1.06 22.83 -11.21
C GLU A 328 1.75 22.03 -10.11
N SER A 329 1.29 22.15 -8.86
CA SER A 329 1.88 21.41 -7.74
C SER A 329 1.73 19.89 -7.94
N GLU A 330 0.59 19.43 -8.44
CA GLU A 330 0.34 18.02 -8.71
C GLU A 330 1.12 17.53 -9.93
N VAL A 331 1.13 18.31 -11.02
CA VAL A 331 1.89 17.98 -12.23
C VAL A 331 3.38 17.88 -11.91
N LYS A 332 3.92 18.81 -11.11
CA LYS A 332 5.32 18.77 -10.66
C LYS A 332 5.63 17.52 -9.84
N ARG A 333 4.72 17.08 -8.95
CA ARG A 333 4.85 15.82 -8.20
C ARG A 333 4.94 14.61 -9.12
N LEU A 334 4.25 14.62 -10.26
CA LEU A 334 4.28 13.53 -11.23
C LEU A 334 5.56 13.48 -12.06
N LYS A 335 6.39 14.53 -12.06
CA LYS A 335 7.62 14.65 -12.87
C LYS A 335 7.40 14.40 -14.36
N VAL A 336 6.23 14.78 -14.88
CA VAL A 336 5.88 14.70 -16.29
C VAL A 336 5.29 16.04 -16.71
N GLY A 337 5.69 16.57 -17.87
CA GLY A 337 5.15 17.83 -18.41
C GLY A 337 3.64 17.74 -18.70
N ILE A 338 2.92 18.84 -18.50
CA ILE A 338 1.45 18.85 -18.61
C ILE A 338 0.95 18.50 -20.01
N ASP A 339 1.68 18.84 -21.08
CA ASP A 339 1.34 18.48 -22.46
C ASP A 339 1.35 16.97 -22.68
N ARG A 340 2.33 16.28 -22.08
CA ARG A 340 2.42 14.83 -22.11
C ARG A 340 1.34 14.18 -21.26
N ILE A 341 1.04 14.75 -20.09
CA ILE A 341 -0.06 14.28 -19.23
C ILE A 341 -1.41 14.43 -19.95
N ALA A 342 -1.66 15.58 -20.58
CA ALA A 342 -2.92 15.88 -21.24
C ALA A 342 -3.15 15.01 -22.48
N THR A 343 -2.10 14.59 -23.18
CA THR A 343 -2.21 13.75 -24.40
C THR A 343 -2.13 12.25 -24.13
N LYS A 344 -1.43 11.81 -23.07
CA LYS A 344 -1.38 10.39 -22.67
C LYS A 344 -2.50 10.00 -21.71
N GLY A 345 -3.11 10.98 -21.05
CA GLY A 345 -4.13 10.79 -20.02
C GLY A 345 -3.54 10.70 -18.62
N TRP A 346 -4.37 11.05 -17.63
CA TRP A 346 -4.05 11.05 -16.20
C TRP A 346 -5.09 10.32 -15.35
N GLN A 347 -6.01 9.59 -15.97
CA GLN A 347 -7.07 8.84 -15.27
C GLN A 347 -6.52 7.85 -14.24
N ASP A 348 -5.33 7.29 -14.49
CA ASP A 348 -4.66 6.30 -13.64
C ASP A 348 -3.64 6.93 -12.69
N THR A 349 -3.60 8.26 -12.57
CA THR A 349 -2.69 8.99 -11.67
C THR A 349 -3.46 9.69 -10.53
N PRO A 350 -2.78 10.06 -9.41
CA PRO A 350 -3.41 10.84 -8.34
C PRO A 350 -4.06 12.14 -8.83
N LEU A 351 -3.58 12.74 -9.93
CA LEU A 351 -4.11 13.98 -10.52
C LEU A 351 -5.60 13.87 -10.89
N ARG A 352 -6.11 12.66 -11.16
CA ARG A 352 -7.54 12.42 -11.41
C ARG A 352 -8.44 12.90 -10.27
N ARG A 353 -7.93 12.89 -9.03
CA ARG A 353 -8.64 13.38 -7.84
C ARG A 353 -8.72 14.89 -7.78
N THR A 354 -7.93 15.60 -8.57
CA THR A 354 -7.86 17.07 -8.56
C THR A 354 -8.61 17.66 -9.75
N VAL A 355 -8.36 17.14 -10.96
CA VAL A 355 -8.86 17.71 -12.22
C VAL A 355 -9.52 16.65 -13.11
N ASP A 356 -10.66 16.99 -13.69
CA ASP A 356 -11.40 16.14 -14.63
C ASP A 356 -11.06 16.45 -16.09
N MET A 357 -10.77 17.72 -16.38
CA MET A 357 -10.46 18.23 -17.71
C MET A 357 -9.34 19.27 -17.65
N ILE A 358 -8.40 19.20 -18.57
CA ILE A 358 -7.32 20.19 -18.71
C ILE A 358 -7.54 20.96 -20.00
N VAL A 359 -7.54 22.28 -19.90
CA VAL A 359 -7.59 23.20 -21.03
C VAL A 359 -6.20 23.73 -21.28
N LEU A 360 -5.64 23.35 -22.43
CA LEU A 360 -4.38 23.88 -22.94
C LEU A 360 -4.67 24.85 -24.07
N GLY A 361 -3.84 25.87 -24.24
CA GLY A 361 -4.06 26.86 -25.28
C GLY A 361 -2.78 27.33 -25.94
N SER A 362 -2.94 28.08 -27.01
CA SER A 362 -1.82 28.79 -27.62
C SER A 362 -2.31 30.00 -28.41
N VAL A 363 -1.41 30.95 -28.61
CA VAL A 363 -1.65 32.12 -29.44
C VAL A 363 -0.60 32.18 -30.53
N ALA A 364 -1.06 32.36 -31.76
CA ALA A 364 -0.21 32.65 -32.90
C ALA A 364 -0.54 34.02 -33.49
N ARG A 365 0.42 34.61 -34.19
CA ARG A 365 0.26 35.85 -34.94
C ARG A 365 0.45 35.58 -36.43
N ASP A 366 -0.43 36.14 -37.25
CA ASP A 366 -0.31 36.19 -38.70
C ASP A 366 -0.57 37.63 -39.21
N ASP A 367 -0.63 37.79 -40.53
CA ASP A 367 -0.92 39.06 -41.22
C ASP A 367 -2.31 39.62 -40.89
N LYS A 368 -3.24 38.78 -40.41
CA LYS A 368 -4.63 39.13 -40.09
C LYS A 368 -4.87 39.29 -38.59
N GLY A 369 -3.82 39.26 -37.76
CA GLY A 369 -3.90 39.49 -36.32
C GLY A 369 -3.45 38.28 -35.51
N LEU A 370 -4.21 37.96 -34.47
CA LEU A 370 -3.96 36.89 -33.52
C LEU A 370 -4.94 35.74 -33.73
N ILE A 371 -4.44 34.50 -33.65
CA ILE A 371 -5.23 33.28 -33.59
C ILE A 371 -5.05 32.71 -32.20
N ILE A 372 -6.15 32.50 -31.48
CA ILE A 372 -6.17 31.91 -30.13
C ILE A 372 -6.80 30.54 -30.25
N GLU A 373 -6.08 29.49 -29.85
CA GLU A 373 -6.57 28.12 -29.76
C GLU A 373 -6.80 27.72 -28.30
N ALA A 374 -7.91 27.06 -28.00
CA ALA A 374 -8.16 26.36 -26.74
C ALA A 374 -8.56 24.91 -26.99
N LYS A 375 -7.90 23.97 -26.30
CA LYS A 375 -8.05 22.51 -26.43
C LYS A 375 -8.49 21.91 -25.11
N PHE A 376 -9.53 21.09 -25.15
CA PHE A 376 -10.17 20.50 -23.98
C PHE A 376 -9.87 19.00 -23.93
N TYR A 377 -8.97 18.60 -23.03
CA TYR A 377 -8.57 17.21 -22.85
C TYR A 377 -9.29 16.59 -21.65
N THR A 378 -9.82 15.38 -21.78
CA THR A 378 -10.32 14.58 -20.65
C THR A 378 -9.20 13.82 -19.96
N ALA A 379 -9.48 13.30 -18.76
CA ALA A 379 -8.55 12.47 -18.02
C ALA A 379 -8.05 11.22 -18.78
N SER A 380 -8.76 10.74 -19.79
CA SER A 380 -8.30 9.66 -20.68
C SER A 380 -7.24 10.08 -21.70
N GLY A 381 -6.88 11.38 -21.74
CA GLY A 381 -5.99 11.96 -22.73
C GLY A 381 -6.67 12.29 -24.06
N SER A 382 -7.99 12.18 -24.12
CA SER A 382 -8.76 12.40 -25.35
C SER A 382 -9.04 13.89 -25.53
N LEU A 383 -8.75 14.42 -26.72
CA LEU A 383 -9.18 15.76 -27.13
C LEU A 383 -10.67 15.72 -27.45
N VAL A 384 -11.50 16.26 -26.56
CA VAL A 384 -12.96 16.24 -26.70
C VAL A 384 -13.48 17.44 -27.49
N TRP A 385 -12.77 18.56 -27.41
CA TRP A 385 -13.09 19.74 -28.19
C TRP A 385 -11.85 20.58 -28.45
N SER A 386 -11.83 21.25 -29.59
CA SER A 386 -10.83 22.27 -29.92
C SER A 386 -11.53 23.44 -30.57
N GLN A 387 -11.12 24.66 -30.26
CA GLN A 387 -11.73 25.87 -30.81
C GLN A 387 -10.67 26.93 -31.09
N ILE A 388 -10.77 27.57 -32.26
CA ILE A 388 -10.01 28.77 -32.57
C ILE A 388 -10.92 30.00 -32.56
N ALA A 389 -10.33 31.15 -32.25
CA ALA A 389 -10.89 32.45 -32.55
C ALA A 389 -9.82 33.40 -33.05
N ARG A 390 -10.24 34.39 -33.84
CA ARG A 390 -9.36 35.42 -34.39
C ARG A 390 -9.61 36.73 -33.66
N ALA A 391 -8.54 37.36 -33.20
CA ALA A 391 -8.55 38.71 -32.64
C ALA A 391 -7.70 39.61 -33.54
N ARG A 392 -8.21 40.78 -33.92
CA ARG A 392 -7.46 41.73 -34.75
C ARG A 392 -6.17 42.23 -34.08
N ASP A 393 -6.19 42.34 -32.76
CA ASP A 393 -5.14 42.88 -31.90
C ASP A 393 -5.33 42.36 -30.46
N ALA A 394 -4.44 42.75 -29.55
CA ALA A 394 -4.50 42.35 -28.14
C ALA A 394 -5.76 42.87 -27.41
N GLY A 395 -6.32 44.00 -27.82
CA GLY A 395 -7.55 44.55 -27.25
C GLY A 395 -8.79 43.72 -27.58
N ALA A 396 -8.80 43.04 -28.73
CA ALA A 396 -9.90 42.18 -29.18
C ALA A 396 -9.87 40.75 -28.60
N ILE A 397 -8.86 40.39 -27.79
CA ILE A 397 -8.71 39.04 -27.21
C ILE A 397 -9.92 38.66 -26.35
N ASN A 398 -10.42 39.57 -25.50
CA ASN A 398 -11.52 39.25 -24.59
C ASN A 398 -12.82 38.90 -25.34
N SER A 399 -13.14 39.62 -26.42
CA SER A 399 -14.30 39.33 -27.27
C SER A 399 -14.13 38.03 -28.05
N ALA A 400 -12.95 37.78 -28.61
CA ALA A 400 -12.66 36.56 -29.34
C ALA A 400 -12.77 35.32 -28.43
N VAL A 401 -12.20 35.38 -27.21
CA VAL A 401 -12.29 34.29 -26.24
C VAL A 401 -13.71 34.08 -25.71
N ARG A 402 -14.52 35.14 -25.58
CA ARG A 402 -15.93 35.00 -25.20
C ARG A 402 -16.69 34.14 -26.23
N GLU A 403 -16.41 34.34 -27.51
CA GLU A 403 -16.96 33.53 -28.60
C GLU A 403 -16.47 32.08 -28.52
N VAL A 404 -15.18 31.85 -28.24
CA VAL A 404 -14.63 30.52 -27.98
C VAL A 404 -15.44 29.78 -26.92
N VAL A 405 -15.63 30.40 -25.74
CA VAL A 405 -16.35 29.78 -24.62
C VAL A 405 -17.82 29.58 -24.96
N ALA A 406 -18.46 30.52 -25.68
CA ALA A 406 -19.85 30.37 -26.12
C ALA A 406 -20.01 29.15 -27.06
N ASN A 407 -19.12 28.99 -28.04
CA ASN A 407 -19.14 27.87 -28.98
C ASN A 407 -18.87 26.53 -28.29
N VAL A 408 -17.91 26.50 -27.34
CA VAL A 408 -17.68 25.35 -26.47
C VAL A 408 -18.96 25.01 -25.71
N MET A 409 -19.57 25.96 -25.02
CA MET A 409 -20.80 25.73 -24.25
C MET A 409 -21.97 25.22 -25.10
N GLU A 410 -22.06 25.63 -26.35
CA GLU A 410 -23.14 25.20 -27.25
C GLU A 410 -22.94 23.78 -27.80
N ARG A 411 -21.68 23.35 -28.01
CA ARG A 411 -21.37 22.10 -28.75
C ARG A 411 -20.67 21.02 -27.93
N PHE A 412 -20.16 21.34 -26.74
CA PHE A 412 -19.47 20.38 -25.86
C PHE A 412 -20.34 19.15 -25.56
N PRO A 413 -19.82 17.91 -25.60
CA PRO A 413 -20.62 16.71 -25.39
C PRO A 413 -20.89 16.47 -23.90
N PHE A 414 -21.74 17.29 -23.27
CA PHE A 414 -22.13 17.10 -21.88
C PHE A 414 -22.81 15.75 -21.67
N GLU A 415 -22.41 15.07 -20.60
CA GLU A 415 -22.96 13.78 -20.23
C GLU A 415 -23.96 13.92 -19.09
N GLY A 416 -25.02 13.14 -19.17
CA GLY A 416 -26.11 13.16 -18.22
C GLY A 416 -26.77 11.80 -18.07
N THR A 417 -27.90 11.81 -17.40
CA THR A 417 -28.65 10.62 -17.00
C THR A 417 -30.13 10.85 -17.23
N VAL A 418 -30.82 9.81 -17.71
CA VAL A 418 -32.28 9.75 -17.67
C VAL A 418 -32.70 9.53 -16.23
N VAL A 419 -33.39 10.51 -15.63
CA VAL A 419 -33.76 10.47 -14.19
C VAL A 419 -35.20 10.03 -13.95
N ALA A 420 -36.07 10.14 -14.93
CA ALA A 420 -37.44 9.67 -14.86
C ALA A 420 -37.97 9.34 -16.26
N VAL A 421 -38.96 8.44 -16.30
CA VAL A 421 -39.68 8.04 -17.52
C VAL A 421 -41.16 8.22 -17.25
N ASP A 422 -41.86 8.96 -18.11
CA ASP A 422 -43.30 9.21 -18.05
C ASP A 422 -43.91 8.97 -19.44
N GLY A 423 -44.40 7.74 -19.67
CA GLY A 423 -44.82 7.28 -20.98
C GLY A 423 -43.67 7.33 -22.00
N GLU A 424 -43.84 8.11 -23.07
CA GLU A 424 -42.84 8.33 -24.12
C GLU A 424 -41.96 9.57 -23.87
N ARG A 425 -42.06 10.19 -22.68
CA ARG A 425 -41.27 11.35 -22.28
C ARG A 425 -40.20 10.96 -21.27
N TYR A 426 -38.98 11.41 -21.53
CA TYR A 426 -37.80 11.07 -20.74
C TYR A 426 -37.22 12.33 -20.10
N ARG A 427 -37.10 12.33 -18.77
CA ARG A 427 -36.52 13.43 -18.01
C ARG A 427 -35.00 13.26 -17.96
N LEU A 428 -34.25 14.24 -18.44
CA LEU A 428 -32.79 14.29 -18.41
C LEU A 428 -32.30 15.23 -17.31
N ASN A 429 -31.24 14.89 -16.59
CA ASN A 429 -30.65 15.78 -15.58
C ASN A 429 -29.80 16.95 -16.16
N LEU A 430 -29.84 17.17 -17.48
CA LEU A 430 -29.15 18.27 -18.16
C LEU A 430 -30.16 19.31 -18.67
N GLY A 431 -29.96 20.57 -18.29
CA GLY A 431 -30.91 21.67 -18.50
C GLY A 431 -30.27 22.94 -19.06
N ARG A 432 -30.93 24.09 -18.90
CA ARG A 432 -30.48 25.38 -19.44
C ARG A 432 -29.05 25.78 -19.08
N PRO A 433 -28.51 25.51 -17.86
CA PRO A 433 -27.11 25.78 -17.54
C PRO A 433 -26.10 25.11 -18.48
N TYR A 434 -26.49 23.97 -19.09
CA TYR A 434 -25.70 23.21 -20.06
C TYR A 434 -25.97 23.64 -21.51
N ARG A 435 -26.63 24.79 -21.73
CA ARG A 435 -27.14 25.23 -23.05
C ARG A 435 -28.03 24.17 -23.71
N VAL A 436 -28.84 23.47 -22.91
CA VAL A 436 -29.86 22.55 -23.43
C VAL A 436 -31.15 23.34 -23.68
N GLY A 437 -31.68 23.21 -24.89
CA GLY A 437 -32.90 23.86 -25.35
C GLY A 437 -33.74 22.93 -26.21
N ARG A 438 -34.89 23.42 -26.70
CA ARG A 438 -35.72 22.66 -27.64
C ARG A 438 -34.91 22.34 -28.89
N GLY A 439 -34.92 21.07 -29.30
CA GLY A 439 -34.17 20.57 -30.45
C GLY A 439 -32.77 20.05 -30.13
N THR A 440 -32.26 20.23 -28.90
CA THR A 440 -30.99 19.58 -28.50
C THR A 440 -31.13 18.06 -28.58
N GLU A 441 -30.15 17.41 -29.21
CA GLU A 441 -30.13 15.95 -29.38
C GLU A 441 -29.14 15.29 -28.42
N PHE A 442 -29.52 14.11 -27.93
CA PHE A 442 -28.73 13.28 -27.05
C PHE A 442 -28.62 11.87 -27.61
N ALA A 443 -27.40 11.34 -27.65
CA ALA A 443 -27.16 9.92 -27.84
C ALA A 443 -27.45 9.18 -26.53
N LEU A 444 -28.27 8.14 -26.61
CA LEU A 444 -28.51 7.19 -25.52
C LEU A 444 -27.45 6.09 -25.59
N LEU A 445 -26.75 5.84 -24.49
CA LEU A 445 -25.67 4.86 -24.43
C LEU A 445 -26.10 3.58 -23.70
N ALA A 446 -25.65 2.43 -24.18
CA ALA A 446 -25.83 1.17 -23.46
C ALA A 446 -25.14 1.22 -22.10
N ALA A 447 -25.85 0.81 -21.04
CA ALA A 447 -25.25 0.44 -19.77
C ALA A 447 -24.58 -0.94 -19.93
N ASP A 448 -23.47 -1.02 -20.68
CA ASP A 448 -22.74 -2.26 -20.79
C ASP A 448 -22.15 -2.61 -19.41
N ALA A 449 -22.77 -3.59 -18.75
CA ALA A 449 -22.18 -4.26 -17.61
C ALA A 449 -20.88 -4.90 -18.10
N ALA A 450 -19.75 -4.24 -17.85
CA ALA A 450 -18.43 -4.77 -18.18
C ALA A 450 -18.23 -6.09 -17.42
N LYS A 451 -18.57 -7.21 -18.05
CA LYS A 451 -17.97 -8.50 -17.73
C LYS A 451 -16.58 -8.50 -18.35
N GLY A 452 -15.57 -8.20 -17.54
CA GLY A 452 -14.16 -8.37 -17.90
C GLY A 452 -13.31 -7.11 -17.79
N ASP A 453 -12.03 -7.35 -17.54
CA ASP A 453 -10.94 -6.40 -17.23
C ASP A 453 -10.46 -5.59 -18.46
N SER A 454 -11.35 -5.27 -19.41
CA SER A 454 -10.97 -4.52 -20.61
C SER A 454 -11.14 -3.01 -20.40
N ARG A 455 -10.00 -2.34 -20.23
CA ARG A 455 -9.87 -0.90 -20.51
C ARG A 455 -10.39 -0.63 -21.93
N GLN A 456 -11.41 0.23 -22.06
CA GLN A 456 -12.11 0.64 -23.29
C GLN A 456 -13.27 -0.24 -23.76
N ALA A 457 -14.31 -0.42 -22.95
CA ALA A 457 -15.65 -0.59 -23.52
C ALA A 457 -16.13 0.77 -24.07
N ARG A 458 -15.99 1.01 -25.38
CA ARG A 458 -16.63 2.15 -26.04
C ARG A 458 -18.14 1.98 -25.88
N SER A 459 -18.78 2.79 -25.04
CA SER A 459 -20.22 2.78 -24.84
C SER A 459 -20.93 2.92 -26.19
N ARG A 460 -21.70 1.89 -26.58
CA ARG A 460 -22.39 1.86 -27.87
C ARG A 460 -23.64 2.76 -27.82
N GLU A 461 -23.81 3.63 -28.83
CA GLU A 461 -25.07 4.37 -29.04
C GLU A 461 -26.19 3.36 -29.37
N VAL A 462 -27.24 3.37 -28.56
CA VAL A 462 -28.40 2.47 -28.68
C VAL A 462 -29.69 3.20 -29.04
N GLY A 463 -29.69 4.53 -29.05
CA GLY A 463 -30.85 5.33 -29.44
C GLY A 463 -30.56 6.82 -29.39
N ARG A 464 -31.54 7.62 -29.79
CA ARG A 464 -31.47 9.08 -29.81
C ARG A 464 -32.68 9.70 -29.15
N LEU A 465 -32.42 10.71 -28.34
CA LEU A 465 -33.42 11.51 -27.65
C LEU A 465 -33.34 12.96 -28.14
N ARG A 466 -34.49 13.58 -28.38
CA ARG A 466 -34.58 14.98 -28.79
C ARG A 466 -35.36 15.78 -27.77
N VAL A 467 -34.76 16.87 -27.29
CA VAL A 467 -35.37 17.73 -26.27
C VAL A 467 -36.54 18.51 -26.84
N ASN A 468 -37.71 18.43 -26.19
CA ASN A 468 -38.89 19.23 -26.54
C ASN A 468 -39.04 20.45 -25.62
N ARG A 469 -38.60 20.36 -24.36
CA ARG A 469 -38.69 21.39 -23.32
C ARG A 469 -37.49 21.36 -22.39
N ALA A 470 -36.93 22.52 -22.07
CA ALA A 470 -35.79 22.65 -21.16
C ALA A 470 -36.07 23.61 -19.99
N GLU A 471 -35.60 23.22 -18.81
CA GLU A 471 -35.69 23.90 -17.52
C GLU A 471 -34.28 23.97 -16.90
N ASP A 472 -34.14 24.67 -15.78
CA ASP A 472 -32.82 24.85 -15.17
C ASP A 472 -32.31 23.53 -14.56
N ALA A 473 -33.19 22.79 -13.87
CA ALA A 473 -32.90 21.49 -13.26
C ALA A 473 -32.87 20.33 -14.27
N GLY A 474 -33.10 20.57 -15.56
CA GLY A 474 -32.94 19.57 -16.62
C GLY A 474 -33.88 19.75 -17.82
N ALA A 475 -33.97 18.75 -18.70
CA ALA A 475 -34.86 18.77 -19.86
C ALA A 475 -35.83 17.57 -19.93
N TRP A 476 -36.90 17.74 -20.71
CA TRP A 476 -37.75 16.66 -21.20
C TRP A 476 -37.40 16.38 -22.66
N ALA A 477 -37.30 15.10 -23.00
CA ALA A 477 -36.97 14.64 -24.33
C ALA A 477 -37.91 13.51 -24.77
N GLU A 478 -38.05 13.36 -26.08
CA GLU A 478 -38.78 12.27 -26.74
C GLU A 478 -37.80 11.38 -27.49
N LEU A 479 -38.18 10.12 -27.69
CA LEU A 479 -37.37 9.15 -28.41
C LEU A 479 -37.51 9.36 -29.92
N GLU A 480 -36.39 9.57 -30.59
CA GLU A 480 -36.35 9.66 -32.05
C GLU A 480 -36.12 8.27 -32.68
N ASN A 481 -35.20 7.50 -32.10
CA ASN A 481 -34.96 6.11 -32.47
C ASN A 481 -34.38 5.31 -31.31
N ILE A 482 -34.51 3.98 -31.39
CA ILE A 482 -33.87 3.04 -30.47
C ILE A 482 -33.58 1.72 -31.17
N GLY A 483 -32.51 1.04 -30.77
CA GLY A 483 -32.20 -0.30 -31.23
C GLY A 483 -33.32 -1.28 -30.87
N LYS A 484 -33.57 -2.25 -31.75
CA LYS A 484 -34.61 -3.27 -31.57
C LYS A 484 -34.46 -3.93 -30.18
N SER A 485 -35.56 -4.04 -29.43
CA SER A 485 -35.69 -4.69 -28.09
C SER A 485 -35.19 -3.95 -26.83
N ARG A 486 -34.80 -2.66 -26.91
CA ARG A 486 -34.38 -1.87 -25.73
C ARG A 486 -35.49 -0.92 -25.26
N THR A 487 -35.70 -0.83 -23.95
CA THR A 487 -36.48 0.22 -23.29
C THR A 487 -35.55 1.17 -22.54
N VAL A 488 -35.89 2.46 -22.52
CA VAL A 488 -35.15 3.47 -21.75
C VAL A 488 -35.55 3.38 -20.28
N THR A 489 -34.58 3.37 -19.39
CA THR A 489 -34.78 3.23 -17.94
C THR A 489 -34.09 4.34 -17.15
N PRO A 490 -34.61 4.75 -15.98
CA PRO A 490 -33.89 5.66 -15.10
C PRO A 490 -32.50 5.11 -14.76
N GLY A 491 -31.48 5.95 -14.90
CA GLY A 491 -30.07 5.57 -14.80
C GLY A 491 -29.36 5.37 -16.13
N ASP A 492 -30.08 5.32 -17.27
CA ASP A 492 -29.43 5.28 -18.58
C ASP A 492 -28.63 6.57 -18.84
N ARG A 493 -27.43 6.41 -19.38
CA ARG A 493 -26.51 7.53 -19.69
C ARG A 493 -26.85 8.15 -21.05
N VAL A 494 -26.81 9.46 -21.10
CA VAL A 494 -27.02 10.26 -22.31
C VAL A 494 -25.83 11.19 -22.54
N VAL A 495 -25.49 11.44 -23.80
CA VAL A 495 -24.41 12.37 -24.17
C VAL A 495 -24.92 13.34 -25.23
N ARG A 496 -24.75 14.64 -24.99
CA ARG A 496 -25.18 15.67 -25.95
C ARG A 496 -24.44 15.45 -27.26
N ARG A 497 -25.18 15.38 -28.35
CA ARG A 497 -24.56 15.37 -29.68
C ARG A 497 -24.21 16.80 -30.04
N GLY A 498 -22.95 17.03 -30.39
CA GLY A 498 -22.56 18.26 -31.07
C GLY A 498 -23.39 18.37 -32.35
N HIS A 499 -23.87 19.57 -32.67
CA HIS A 499 -24.53 19.85 -33.93
C HIS A 499 -23.52 19.58 -35.05
N GLN A 500 -23.41 18.33 -35.53
CA GLN A 500 -22.90 18.08 -36.87
C GLN A 500 -23.85 18.87 -37.74
N GLY A 501 -23.39 20.01 -38.27
CA GLY A 501 -24.19 20.89 -39.11
C GLY A 501 -25.02 20.05 -40.07
N GLY A 502 -26.31 19.96 -39.72
CA GLY A 502 -27.27 19.07 -40.34
C GLY A 502 -28.50 19.92 -40.56
N ASP A 503 -28.64 20.58 -41.70
CA ASP A 503 -29.33 19.93 -42.79
C ASP A 503 -28.89 18.47 -42.97
N GLY A 504 -29.83 17.54 -42.76
CA GLY A 504 -29.74 16.17 -43.28
C GLY A 504 -29.65 16.20 -44.80
N ASP A 505 -28.52 16.67 -45.30
CA ASP A 505 -28.22 16.87 -46.71
C ASP A 505 -27.15 15.85 -47.06
N ASP A 506 -27.59 14.76 -47.71
CA ASP A 506 -26.79 13.64 -48.24
C ASP A 506 -25.71 14.08 -49.26
N SER A 507 -25.48 15.39 -49.42
CA SER A 507 -24.56 16.00 -50.39
C SER A 507 -23.11 16.14 -49.90
N ALA A 508 -22.83 16.03 -48.59
CA ALA A 508 -21.47 16.14 -48.04
C ALA A 508 -20.69 14.83 -48.15
N SER A 509 -19.50 14.87 -48.74
CA SER A 509 -18.59 13.72 -48.87
C SER A 509 -17.48 13.73 -47.82
N SER A 510 -17.07 12.55 -47.34
CA SER A 510 -15.85 12.41 -46.54
C SER A 510 -14.62 12.60 -47.42
N VAL A 511 -13.70 13.48 -47.00
CA VAL A 511 -12.44 13.77 -47.67
C VAL A 511 -11.30 13.57 -46.68
N THR A 512 -10.23 12.91 -47.11
CA THR A 512 -9.03 12.74 -46.28
C THR A 512 -8.09 13.94 -46.48
N LEU A 513 -7.77 14.65 -45.40
CA LEU A 513 -6.69 15.63 -45.40
C LEU A 513 -5.47 15.03 -44.69
N SER A 514 -4.27 15.24 -45.23
CA SER A 514 -3.02 14.82 -44.59
C SER A 514 -2.16 16.01 -44.20
N ALA A 515 -1.44 15.86 -43.10
CA ALA A 515 -0.45 16.82 -42.65
C ALA A 515 0.91 16.14 -42.49
N LYS A 516 1.96 16.81 -42.92
CA LYS A 516 3.35 16.44 -42.64
C LYS A 516 4.07 17.56 -41.91
N GLY A 517 5.09 17.22 -41.16
CA GLY A 517 5.96 18.19 -40.48
C GLY A 517 7.33 17.62 -40.20
N GLY A 518 8.25 18.52 -39.88
CA GLY A 518 9.68 18.24 -39.76
C GLY A 518 10.50 19.34 -40.41
N LEU A 519 11.81 19.14 -40.47
CA LEU A 519 12.70 20.01 -41.24
C LEU A 519 12.74 19.47 -42.68
N ALA A 520 12.45 20.31 -43.68
CA ALA A 520 12.58 19.89 -45.07
C ALA A 520 14.06 19.52 -45.39
N PRO A 521 14.32 18.43 -46.15
CA PRO A 521 13.38 17.58 -46.88
C PRO A 521 12.75 16.44 -46.07
N ASP A 522 13.17 16.21 -44.83
CA ASP A 522 12.79 15.09 -43.96
C ASP A 522 11.42 15.28 -43.29
N LEU A 523 10.38 15.40 -44.11
CA LEU A 523 8.99 15.55 -43.66
C LEU A 523 8.34 14.21 -43.33
N THR A 524 7.78 14.09 -42.13
CA THR A 524 7.08 12.88 -41.67
C THR A 524 5.59 13.15 -41.46
N PRO A 525 4.71 12.12 -41.53
CA PRO A 525 3.31 12.29 -41.19
C PRO A 525 3.13 12.90 -39.79
N LEU A 526 2.27 13.91 -39.70
CA LEU A 526 2.17 14.77 -38.53
C LEU A 526 0.86 14.51 -37.77
N PRO A 527 0.89 13.75 -36.65
CA PRO A 527 -0.30 13.50 -35.83
C PRO A 527 -0.73 14.74 -35.04
N GLY A 528 -1.97 14.77 -34.55
CA GLY A 528 -2.40 15.82 -33.62
C GLY A 528 -2.53 17.22 -34.24
N VAL A 529 -2.61 17.33 -35.57
CA VAL A 529 -2.88 18.59 -36.26
C VAL A 529 -4.39 18.81 -36.25
N ASN A 530 -4.82 19.87 -35.57
CA ASN A 530 -6.21 20.29 -35.57
C ASN A 530 -6.55 20.97 -36.90
N ILE A 531 -7.66 20.56 -37.50
CA ILE A 531 -8.17 21.11 -38.75
C ILE A 531 -9.45 21.87 -38.45
N TYR A 532 -9.47 23.14 -38.81
CA TYR A 532 -10.63 24.01 -38.67
C TYR A 532 -11.15 24.41 -40.04
N LEU A 533 -12.46 24.32 -40.23
CA LEU A 533 -13.17 24.72 -41.44
C LEU A 533 -14.11 25.86 -41.08
N ASN A 534 -13.89 27.05 -41.63
CA ASN A 534 -14.59 28.28 -41.29
C ASN A 534 -14.59 28.58 -39.78
N GLY A 535 -13.50 28.23 -39.08
CA GLY A 535 -13.36 28.41 -37.64
C GLY A 535 -13.90 27.26 -36.78
N ASP A 536 -14.66 26.33 -37.34
CA ASP A 536 -15.19 25.16 -36.64
C ASP A 536 -14.21 23.98 -36.72
N TRP A 537 -13.96 23.31 -35.59
CA TRP A 537 -13.09 22.13 -35.56
C TRP A 537 -13.74 20.96 -36.30
N ALA A 538 -13.08 20.54 -37.38
CA ALA A 538 -13.56 19.49 -38.27
C ALA A 538 -12.94 18.12 -37.98
N GLY A 539 -11.75 18.10 -37.37
CA GLY A 539 -11.05 16.87 -37.04
C GLY A 539 -9.60 17.10 -36.61
N THR A 540 -8.95 16.02 -36.20
CA THR A 540 -7.53 16.01 -35.82
C THR A 540 -6.84 14.86 -36.54
N THR A 541 -5.61 15.08 -37.02
CA THR A 541 -4.86 14.02 -37.68
C THR A 541 -4.48 12.88 -36.72
N GLY A 542 -4.65 11.64 -37.18
CA GLY A 542 -4.25 10.44 -36.47
C GLY A 542 -2.74 10.19 -36.51
N ALA A 543 -2.29 9.05 -35.99
CA ALA A 543 -0.88 8.65 -35.96
C ALA A 543 -0.23 8.60 -37.36
N ASP A 544 -1.02 8.38 -38.41
CA ASP A 544 -0.61 8.36 -39.81
C ASP A 544 -0.62 9.76 -40.47
N GLY A 545 -0.85 10.81 -39.70
CA GLY A 545 -0.92 12.19 -40.17
C GLY A 545 -2.17 12.51 -40.99
N ARG A 546 -3.22 11.68 -40.96
CA ARG A 546 -4.44 11.86 -41.75
C ARG A 546 -5.67 12.11 -40.89
N ALA A 547 -6.61 12.89 -41.41
CA ALA A 547 -7.93 13.12 -40.81
C ALA A 547 -9.01 13.05 -41.88
N GLU A 548 -10.12 12.39 -41.57
CA GLU A 548 -11.33 12.49 -42.38
C GLU A 548 -12.16 13.70 -41.96
N VAL A 549 -12.50 14.55 -42.93
CA VAL A 549 -13.36 15.72 -42.73
C VAL A 549 -14.53 15.69 -43.71
N ARG A 550 -15.69 16.19 -43.29
CA ARG A 550 -16.86 16.29 -44.17
C ARG A 550 -16.88 17.62 -44.90
N LEU A 551 -16.89 17.56 -46.24
CA LEU A 551 -16.91 18.72 -47.11
C LEU A 551 -18.03 18.58 -48.15
N ARG A 552 -18.68 19.70 -48.51
CA ARG A 552 -19.61 19.77 -49.64
C ARG A 552 -18.81 20.05 -50.91
N PRO A 553 -18.92 19.21 -51.95
CA PRO A 553 -18.23 19.44 -53.22
C PRO A 553 -18.54 20.82 -53.82
N GLY A 554 -17.53 21.49 -54.38
CA GLY A 554 -17.64 22.79 -55.02
C GLY A 554 -17.82 23.99 -54.07
N LYS A 555 -17.90 23.77 -52.75
CA LYS A 555 -17.95 24.85 -51.75
C LYS A 555 -16.55 25.26 -51.33
N ASN A 556 -16.35 26.56 -51.11
CA ASN A 556 -15.12 27.11 -50.56
C ASN A 556 -15.18 27.09 -49.02
N TYR A 557 -14.08 26.68 -48.39
CA TYR A 557 -13.87 26.67 -46.95
C TYR A 557 -12.60 27.44 -46.61
N ASP A 558 -12.65 28.30 -45.60
CA ASP A 558 -11.45 28.84 -45.00
C ASP A 558 -10.88 27.77 -44.07
N ILE A 559 -9.70 27.26 -44.39
CA ILE A 559 -9.06 26.18 -43.62
C ILE A 559 -7.91 26.73 -42.78
N VAL A 560 -7.87 26.32 -41.51
CA VAL A 560 -6.72 26.54 -40.64
C VAL A 560 -6.24 25.18 -40.13
N LEU A 561 -4.97 24.86 -40.36
CA LEU A 561 -4.30 23.73 -39.74
C LEU A 561 -3.39 24.26 -38.64
N TYR A 562 -3.57 23.72 -37.45
CA TYR A 562 -2.89 24.22 -36.26
C TYR A 562 -2.35 23.07 -35.42
N ARG A 563 -1.07 23.17 -35.07
CA ARG A 563 -0.41 22.30 -34.11
C ARG A 563 0.63 23.12 -33.36
N HIS A 564 0.61 23.08 -32.03
CA HIS A 564 1.63 23.73 -31.22
C HIS A 564 3.03 23.19 -31.56
N GLY A 565 4.03 24.06 -31.61
CA GLY A 565 5.39 23.75 -32.06
C GLY A 565 5.55 23.73 -33.58
N TYR A 566 4.48 24.03 -34.34
CA TYR A 566 4.51 24.12 -35.80
C TYR A 566 3.85 25.41 -36.28
N GLN A 567 4.35 25.95 -37.39
CA GLN A 567 3.76 27.12 -38.02
C GLN A 567 2.37 26.77 -38.55
N GLN A 568 1.37 27.56 -38.18
CA GLN A 568 0.01 27.32 -38.66
C GLN A 568 -0.08 27.55 -40.18
N VAL A 569 -0.94 26.77 -40.83
CA VAL A 569 -1.26 26.93 -42.25
C VAL A 569 -2.67 27.48 -42.35
N THR A 570 -2.84 28.61 -43.03
CA THR A 570 -4.14 29.17 -43.39
C THR A 570 -4.26 29.14 -44.92
N ASP A 571 -5.33 28.56 -45.44
CA ASP A 571 -5.55 28.41 -46.88
C ASP A 571 -7.05 28.49 -47.21
N ARG A 572 -7.39 28.53 -48.51
CA ARG A 572 -8.77 28.40 -49.00
C ARG A 572 -8.92 27.04 -49.68
N LEU A 573 -9.74 26.17 -49.10
CA LEU A 573 -9.99 24.83 -49.60
C LEU A 573 -11.27 24.79 -50.42
N ARG A 574 -11.16 24.28 -51.66
CA ARG A 574 -12.30 23.87 -52.49
C ARG A 574 -12.02 22.47 -52.99
N MET A 575 -12.97 21.57 -52.80
CA MET A 575 -12.89 20.19 -53.27
C MET A 575 -14.01 19.92 -54.25
N ASP A 576 -13.69 19.51 -55.47
CA ASP A 576 -14.70 19.10 -56.45
C ASP A 576 -15.01 17.59 -56.30
N LYS A 577 -16.13 17.15 -56.89
CA LYS A 577 -16.60 15.76 -56.74
C LYS A 577 -15.58 14.78 -57.35
N GLY A 578 -15.13 13.80 -56.56
CA GLY A 578 -14.14 12.79 -56.99
C GLY A 578 -12.67 13.24 -56.87
N GLN A 579 -12.42 14.48 -56.43
CA GLN A 579 -11.08 14.94 -56.10
C GLN A 579 -10.63 14.25 -54.79
N GLY A 580 -9.43 13.65 -54.80
CA GLY A 580 -8.86 12.93 -53.65
C GLY A 580 -8.48 13.84 -52.48
N GLY A 581 -7.67 13.35 -51.55
CA GLY A 581 -7.22 14.17 -50.40
C GLY A 581 -6.26 15.32 -50.77
N LYS A 582 -6.08 16.27 -49.85
CA LYS A 582 -5.05 17.32 -49.94
C LYS A 582 -4.02 17.17 -48.83
N GLU A 583 -2.75 17.28 -49.18
CA GLU A 583 -1.61 17.26 -48.24
C GLU A 583 -1.19 18.69 -47.89
N PHE A 584 -0.92 18.90 -46.60
CA PHE A 584 -0.39 20.14 -46.06
C PHE A 584 0.95 19.89 -45.38
N VAL A 585 1.88 20.83 -45.52
CA VAL A 585 3.17 20.80 -44.83
C VAL A 585 3.17 21.89 -43.79
N LEU A 586 3.36 21.52 -42.52
CA LEU A 586 3.52 22.44 -41.41
C LEU A 586 5.01 22.47 -41.02
N PRO A 587 5.72 23.57 -41.27
CA PRO A 587 7.09 23.75 -40.79
C PRO A 587 7.14 23.68 -39.25
N VAL A 588 8.17 23.01 -38.71
CA VAL A 588 8.40 23.00 -37.25
C VAL A 588 8.95 24.35 -36.79
N ASN A 589 8.41 24.88 -35.71
CA ASN A 589 8.92 26.06 -35.03
C ASN A 589 10.00 25.62 -34.05
N ASN A 590 11.25 26.00 -34.27
CA ASN A 590 12.38 25.64 -33.40
C ASN A 590 13.06 26.87 -32.79
N ALA A 591 13.56 26.70 -31.57
CA ALA A 591 14.59 27.50 -30.95
C ALA A 591 15.95 26.80 -31.08
N VAL A 592 17.03 27.57 -31.17
CA VAL A 592 18.39 27.03 -31.03
C VAL A 592 18.74 27.01 -29.54
N PHE A 593 18.85 25.82 -28.95
CA PHE A 593 19.23 25.64 -27.55
C PHE A 593 20.75 25.55 -27.42
N ARG A 594 21.37 26.52 -26.74
CA ARG A 594 22.79 26.52 -26.38
C ARG A 594 22.94 26.29 -24.89
N VAL A 595 23.80 25.38 -24.50
CA VAL A 595 23.98 25.03 -23.09
C VAL A 595 25.40 24.57 -22.79
N ASP A 596 25.94 25.05 -21.68
CA ASP A 596 27.20 24.57 -21.09
C ASP A 596 26.95 24.15 -19.63
N SER A 597 27.83 23.31 -19.09
CA SER A 597 27.74 22.87 -17.69
C SER A 597 29.09 22.77 -17.00
N GLU A 598 29.04 22.82 -15.67
CA GLU A 598 30.16 22.54 -14.79
C GLU A 598 29.81 21.44 -13.78
N PRO A 599 30.49 20.28 -13.80
CA PRO A 599 31.50 19.88 -14.78
C PRO A 599 30.92 19.75 -16.19
N SER A 600 31.80 19.83 -17.17
CA SER A 600 31.45 19.69 -18.59
C SER A 600 31.16 18.22 -18.95
N ARG A 601 30.70 17.97 -20.18
CA ARG A 601 30.32 16.65 -20.72
C ARG A 601 29.06 16.04 -20.09
N ALA A 602 28.20 16.86 -19.49
CA ALA A 602 26.88 16.44 -19.04
C ALA A 602 26.03 15.99 -20.24
N ALA A 603 25.43 14.81 -20.17
CA ALA A 603 24.39 14.42 -21.09
C ALA A 603 23.19 15.37 -20.94
N VAL A 604 22.76 15.94 -22.05
CA VAL A 604 21.62 16.85 -22.15
C VAL A 604 20.45 16.05 -22.72
N LEU A 605 19.36 15.99 -21.97
CA LEU A 605 18.10 15.38 -22.40
C LEU A 605 17.01 16.44 -22.43
N VAL A 606 16.15 16.38 -23.45
CA VAL A 606 14.97 17.24 -23.60
C VAL A 606 13.75 16.32 -23.71
N ASP A 607 12.81 16.44 -22.77
CA ASP A 607 11.66 15.55 -22.59
C ASP A 607 12.00 14.05 -22.43
N GLY A 608 13.25 13.77 -22.02
CA GLY A 608 13.81 12.43 -21.89
C GLY A 608 14.56 11.94 -23.12
N ASP A 609 14.52 12.66 -24.24
CA ASP A 609 15.27 12.32 -25.45
C ASP A 609 16.67 12.94 -25.40
N ALA A 610 17.69 12.17 -25.78
CA ALA A 610 19.08 12.64 -25.75
C ALA A 610 19.34 13.69 -26.85
N LEU A 611 19.67 14.91 -26.45
CA LEU A 611 19.99 16.02 -27.36
C LEU A 611 21.49 16.08 -27.67
N GLY A 612 22.34 15.70 -26.71
CA GLY A 612 23.79 15.73 -26.85
C GLY A 612 24.54 15.73 -25.52
N LYS A 613 25.76 16.27 -25.51
CA LYS A 613 26.54 16.51 -24.29
C LYS A 613 27.04 17.95 -24.25
N THR A 614 27.14 18.56 -23.07
CA THR A 614 27.73 19.90 -22.91
C THR A 614 29.24 19.88 -23.22
N PRO A 615 29.80 20.96 -23.76
CA PRO A 615 29.11 22.19 -24.18
C PRO A 615 28.44 22.05 -25.55
N LEU A 616 27.22 22.57 -25.69
CA LEU A 616 26.49 22.72 -26.96
C LEU A 616 26.52 24.20 -27.40
N LEU A 617 27.71 24.71 -27.76
CA LEU A 617 27.91 26.15 -28.06
C LEU A 617 27.25 26.58 -29.39
N ASP A 618 27.33 25.75 -30.43
CA ASP A 618 26.66 26.01 -31.71
C ASP A 618 25.13 25.85 -31.60
N GLY A 619 24.69 25.18 -30.53
CA GLY A 619 23.31 24.88 -30.20
C GLY A 619 22.69 23.75 -31.01
N LYS A 620 21.52 23.29 -30.56
CA LYS A 620 20.71 22.26 -31.23
C LYS A 620 19.26 22.73 -31.35
N PRO A 621 18.54 22.38 -32.42
CA PRO A 621 17.14 22.74 -32.56
C PRO A 621 16.31 21.99 -31.50
N VAL A 622 15.51 22.75 -30.77
CA VAL A 622 14.46 22.26 -29.87
C VAL A 622 13.18 22.94 -30.31
N SER A 623 12.05 22.21 -30.38
CA SER A 623 10.77 22.81 -30.75
C SER A 623 10.38 23.94 -29.79
N LEU A 624 9.59 24.91 -30.27
CA LEU A 624 9.02 25.89 -29.37
C LEU A 624 8.04 25.23 -28.40
N GLY A 625 7.92 25.83 -27.21
CA GLY A 625 7.07 25.35 -26.13
C GLY A 625 7.85 24.99 -24.87
N PHE A 626 7.17 24.42 -23.89
CA PHE A 626 7.80 24.00 -22.65
C PHE A 626 8.38 22.60 -22.77
N HIS A 627 9.64 22.46 -22.39
CA HIS A 627 10.35 21.19 -22.42
C HIS A 627 11.03 20.93 -21.08
N THR A 628 11.00 19.70 -20.60
CA THR A 628 11.82 19.30 -19.45
C THR A 628 13.24 19.09 -19.91
N VAL A 629 14.15 19.96 -19.47
CA VAL A 629 15.58 19.84 -19.78
C VAL A 629 16.28 19.22 -18.58
N LYS A 630 16.98 18.11 -18.82
CA LYS A 630 17.76 17.39 -17.82
C LYS A 630 19.23 17.34 -18.21
N LEU A 631 20.11 17.68 -17.28
CA LEU A 631 21.56 17.53 -17.41
C LEU A 631 22.07 16.52 -16.39
N THR A 632 22.86 15.54 -16.84
CA THR A 632 23.44 14.50 -15.98
C THR A 632 24.86 14.14 -16.41
N VAL A 633 25.80 14.06 -15.47
CA VAL A 633 27.22 13.74 -15.75
C VAL A 633 27.59 12.32 -15.31
N GLY A 634 26.85 11.73 -14.35
CA GLY A 634 27.12 10.41 -13.80
C GLY A 634 26.62 10.29 -12.36
N GLU A 635 26.85 9.13 -11.75
CA GLU A 635 26.19 8.77 -10.48
C GLU A 635 26.57 9.63 -9.27
N ASP A 636 27.73 10.29 -9.33
CA ASP A 636 28.32 11.06 -8.24
C ASP A 636 27.90 12.54 -8.26
N TYR A 637 27.16 12.97 -9.28
CA TYR A 637 26.61 14.32 -9.39
C TYR A 637 25.10 14.29 -9.33
N ARG A 638 24.52 15.36 -8.79
CA ARG A 638 23.08 15.56 -8.85
C ARG A 638 22.68 15.94 -10.25
N ASP A 639 21.62 15.31 -10.73
CA ASP A 639 20.98 15.70 -11.96
C ASP A 639 20.38 17.12 -11.79
N TRP A 640 20.61 17.98 -12.77
CA TRP A 640 19.85 19.23 -12.90
C TRP A 640 18.65 18.97 -13.79
N GLU A 641 17.48 19.40 -13.37
CA GLU A 641 16.23 19.23 -14.12
C GLU A 641 15.34 20.46 -13.94
N GLU A 642 14.98 21.10 -15.04
CA GLU A 642 14.10 22.28 -15.08
C GLU A 642 13.15 22.18 -16.27
N VAL A 643 11.95 22.74 -16.13
CA VAL A 643 11.06 22.97 -17.29
C VAL A 643 11.41 24.31 -17.90
N VAL A 644 11.93 24.29 -19.12
CA VAL A 644 12.37 25.48 -19.86
C VAL A 644 11.34 25.81 -20.94
N GLU A 645 10.95 27.08 -21.05
CA GLU A 645 10.13 27.59 -22.15
C GLU A 645 11.02 28.01 -23.32
N PHE A 646 10.85 27.37 -24.47
CA PHE A 646 11.47 27.74 -25.73
C PHE A 646 10.50 28.64 -26.51
N ASP A 647 10.54 29.94 -26.27
CA ASP A 647 9.66 30.96 -26.89
C ASP A 647 10.40 31.91 -27.84
N LYS A 648 11.74 31.84 -27.87
CA LYS A 648 12.63 32.69 -28.66
C LYS A 648 13.37 31.89 -29.72
N LYS A 649 13.99 32.61 -30.67
CA LYS A 649 14.84 31.98 -31.69
C LYS A 649 16.07 31.28 -31.11
N VAL A 650 16.58 31.75 -29.96
CA VAL A 650 17.73 31.19 -29.26
C VAL A 650 17.44 31.18 -27.77
N GLU A 651 17.63 30.04 -27.12
CA GLU A 651 17.68 29.91 -25.65
C GLU A 651 19.14 29.63 -25.29
N ASP A 652 19.78 30.56 -24.58
CA ASP A 652 21.21 30.52 -24.29
C ASP A 652 21.47 30.37 -22.78
N ARG A 653 22.02 29.21 -22.41
CA ARG A 653 22.47 28.85 -21.07
C ARG A 653 23.97 28.51 -21.07
N THR A 654 24.74 29.34 -21.75
CA THR A 654 26.21 29.30 -21.76
C THR A 654 26.79 30.48 -20.98
N GLY A 655 28.13 30.51 -20.79
CA GLY A 655 28.83 31.60 -20.13
C GLY A 655 28.42 31.78 -18.67
N GLU A 656 27.95 32.97 -18.29
CA GLU A 656 27.46 33.27 -16.94
C GLU A 656 26.17 32.52 -16.59
N ARG A 657 25.43 32.01 -17.60
CA ARG A 657 24.17 31.28 -17.44
C ARG A 657 24.36 29.75 -17.49
N ARG A 658 25.60 29.27 -17.47
CA ARG A 658 25.92 27.83 -17.50
C ARG A 658 25.31 27.10 -16.30
N ILE A 659 25.02 25.82 -16.47
CA ILE A 659 24.40 25.01 -15.43
C ILE A 659 25.49 24.36 -14.56
N VAL A 660 25.49 24.64 -13.25
CA VAL A 660 26.41 24.00 -12.29
C VAL A 660 25.73 22.78 -11.68
N LEU A 661 26.32 21.61 -11.90
CA LEU A 661 25.91 20.34 -11.32
C LEU A 661 26.71 20.10 -10.05
N HIS A 662 26.02 20.05 -8.91
CA HIS A 662 26.65 19.80 -7.62
C HIS A 662 26.98 18.33 -7.44
N LYS A 663 28.15 18.04 -6.87
CA LYS A 663 28.56 16.68 -6.51
C LYS A 663 27.72 16.20 -5.33
N ASP A 664 27.25 14.95 -5.37
CA ASP A 664 26.41 14.36 -4.33
C ASP A 664 27.27 13.64 -3.28
N TYR A 665 27.87 14.41 -2.37
CA TYR A 665 28.77 13.86 -1.36
C TYR A 665 28.07 12.91 -0.40
N LEU A 666 26.77 13.10 -0.16
CA LEU A 666 25.97 12.18 0.65
C LEU A 666 25.91 10.80 0.02
N LYS A 667 25.51 10.73 -1.25
CA LYS A 667 25.42 9.46 -1.99
C LYS A 667 26.77 8.75 -2.09
N ILE A 668 27.85 9.50 -2.31
CA ILE A 668 29.21 8.94 -2.37
C ILE A 668 29.60 8.35 -1.02
N GLY A 669 29.40 9.10 0.07
CA GLY A 669 29.77 8.65 1.41
C GLY A 669 28.93 7.47 1.90
N GLU A 670 27.63 7.44 1.59
CA GLU A 670 26.75 6.31 1.91
C GLU A 670 27.17 5.04 1.17
N ARG A 671 27.47 5.15 -0.12
CA ARG A 671 27.97 4.03 -0.92
C ARG A 671 29.25 3.46 -0.33
N ALA A 672 30.19 4.33 0.06
CA ALA A 672 31.44 3.91 0.68
C ALA A 672 31.22 3.23 2.04
N ALA A 673 30.34 3.79 2.89
CA ALA A 673 29.99 3.20 4.17
C ALA A 673 29.33 1.82 4.03
N GLN A 674 28.43 1.64 3.05
CA GLN A 674 27.80 0.36 2.75
C GLN A 674 28.81 -0.71 2.26
N GLN A 675 29.90 -0.27 1.62
CA GLN A 675 30.99 -1.15 1.21
C GLN A 675 31.97 -1.46 2.36
N GLY A 676 31.75 -0.90 3.55
CA GLY A 676 32.65 -1.01 4.70
C GLY A 676 33.91 -0.15 4.60
N ASP A 677 34.01 0.75 3.60
CA ASP A 677 35.13 1.68 3.46
C ASP A 677 34.84 2.98 4.22
N THR A 678 34.96 2.90 5.55
CA THR A 678 34.77 4.04 6.46
C THR A 678 35.69 5.22 6.12
N ASN A 679 36.90 4.96 5.60
CA ASN A 679 37.84 6.05 5.30
C ASN A 679 37.41 6.81 4.04
N ALA A 680 36.94 6.12 3.00
CA ALA A 680 36.35 6.77 1.82
C ALA A 680 35.07 7.54 2.17
N ALA A 681 34.23 7.01 3.08
CA ALA A 681 33.05 7.72 3.58
C ALA A 681 33.41 9.04 4.29
N ILE A 682 34.42 9.00 5.18
CA ILE A 682 34.97 10.20 5.84
C ILE A 682 35.45 11.21 4.80
N GLN A 683 36.23 10.77 3.81
CA GLN A 683 36.76 11.66 2.77
C GLN A 683 35.64 12.31 1.96
N ALA A 684 34.60 11.56 1.60
CA ALA A 684 33.46 12.08 0.85
C ALA A 684 32.70 13.14 1.64
N TYR A 685 32.32 12.84 2.89
CA TYR A 685 31.58 13.80 3.72
C TYR A 685 32.40 15.04 4.07
N ALA A 686 33.70 14.90 4.36
CA ALA A 686 34.57 16.03 4.66
C ALA A 686 34.84 16.96 3.46
N SER A 687 34.51 16.52 2.24
CA SER A 687 34.72 17.30 1.01
C SER A 687 33.66 18.38 0.77
N THR A 688 32.61 18.45 1.60
CA THR A 688 31.60 19.51 1.50
C THR A 688 32.10 20.82 2.11
N ASP A 689 32.00 21.93 1.38
CA ASP A 689 32.20 23.26 1.94
C ASP A 689 30.90 23.81 2.58
N LYS A 690 30.99 24.85 3.43
CA LYS A 690 29.86 25.41 4.19
C LYS A 690 28.70 25.95 3.34
N THR A 691 28.93 26.25 2.07
CA THR A 691 27.91 26.74 1.13
C THR A 691 27.26 25.60 0.33
N HIS A 692 27.83 24.40 0.40
CA HIS A 692 27.28 23.22 -0.26
C HIS A 692 25.93 22.82 0.37
N PRO A 693 24.92 22.45 -0.43
CA PRO A 693 23.61 22.02 0.08
C PRO A 693 23.69 20.86 1.10
N ASP A 694 24.74 20.03 1.02
CA ASP A 694 24.89 18.83 1.83
C ASP A 694 25.67 19.03 3.12
N TYR A 695 26.29 20.19 3.32
CA TYR A 695 27.27 20.39 4.40
C TYR A 695 26.76 19.91 5.76
N SER A 696 25.57 20.36 6.15
CA SER A 696 25.00 20.04 7.46
C SER A 696 24.79 18.53 7.66
N GLU A 697 24.28 17.83 6.65
CA GLU A 697 24.00 16.40 6.76
C GLU A 697 25.28 15.56 6.61
N ALA A 698 26.20 15.96 5.73
CA ALA A 698 27.49 15.31 5.55
C ALA A 698 28.33 15.39 6.84
N HIS A 699 28.42 16.56 7.47
CA HIS A 699 29.14 16.73 8.73
C HIS A 699 28.44 16.04 9.92
N ALA A 700 27.12 15.93 9.93
CA ALA A 700 26.41 15.11 10.93
C ALA A 700 26.76 13.62 10.79
N ARG A 701 26.80 13.09 9.56
CA ARG A 701 27.20 11.70 9.29
C ARG A 701 28.68 11.46 9.60
N LEU A 702 29.53 12.44 9.31
CA LEU A 702 30.94 12.42 9.66
C LEU A 702 31.12 12.37 11.19
N GLY A 703 30.36 13.18 11.94
CA GLY A 703 30.33 13.14 13.41
C GLY A 703 29.92 11.77 13.95
N GLN A 704 28.92 11.13 13.34
CA GLN A 704 28.47 9.79 13.73
C GLN A 704 29.57 8.73 13.51
N ILE A 705 30.25 8.76 12.36
CA ILE A 705 31.37 7.84 12.08
C ILE A 705 32.49 8.03 13.12
N TYR A 706 32.79 9.27 13.49
CA TYR A 706 33.79 9.51 14.52
C TYR A 706 33.36 9.01 15.90
N LEU A 707 32.06 9.11 16.23
CA LEU A 707 31.48 8.66 17.48
C LEU A 707 31.49 7.12 17.58
N ASP A 708 30.90 6.43 16.61
CA ASP A 708 30.63 4.99 16.68
C ASP A 708 31.81 4.14 16.18
N ASP A 709 32.35 4.47 15.01
CA ASP A 709 33.30 3.60 14.32
C ASP A 709 34.75 3.87 14.75
N LYS A 710 35.12 5.15 14.85
CA LYS A 710 36.50 5.56 15.19
C LYS A 710 36.72 5.74 16.68
N ASN A 711 35.65 5.92 17.45
CA ASN A 711 35.71 6.30 18.85
C ASN A 711 36.60 7.54 19.10
N ASP A 712 36.61 8.48 18.15
CA ASP A 712 37.27 9.78 18.21
C ASP A 712 36.25 10.85 18.60
N TYR A 713 35.98 10.92 19.89
CA TYR A 713 34.92 11.79 20.43
C TYR A 713 35.24 13.28 20.27
N GLU A 714 36.51 13.65 20.11
CA GLU A 714 36.90 15.04 19.87
C GLU A 714 36.56 15.48 18.45
N ALA A 715 36.85 14.63 17.47
CA ALA A 715 36.41 14.86 16.10
C ALA A 715 34.88 14.86 16.02
N ALA A 716 34.19 13.90 16.66
CA ALA A 716 32.73 13.84 16.68
C ALA A 716 32.10 15.13 17.22
N VAL A 717 32.58 15.63 18.37
CA VAL A 717 32.12 16.91 18.94
C VAL A 717 32.30 18.06 17.96
N ARG A 718 33.49 18.18 17.35
CA ARG A 718 33.78 19.26 16.39
C ARG A 718 32.82 19.24 15.20
N GLU A 719 32.55 18.07 14.63
CA GLU A 719 31.68 17.96 13.46
C GLU A 719 30.22 18.27 13.81
N PHE A 720 29.68 17.75 14.92
CA PHE A 720 28.32 18.10 15.36
C PHE A 720 28.18 19.58 15.72
N GLU A 721 29.16 20.19 16.39
CA GLU A 721 29.15 21.63 16.67
C GLU A 721 29.20 22.45 15.38
N SER A 722 29.98 22.04 14.39
CA SER A 722 30.06 22.73 13.09
C SER A 722 28.70 22.84 12.41
N VAL A 723 27.84 21.82 12.57
CA VAL A 723 26.47 21.80 12.04
C VAL A 723 25.55 22.67 12.89
N LEU A 724 25.57 22.51 14.21
CA LEU A 724 24.64 23.19 15.11
C LEU A 724 24.94 24.69 15.28
N MET A 725 26.17 25.14 14.99
CA MET A 725 26.54 26.56 15.08
C MET A 725 26.27 27.36 13.80
N LEU A 726 25.88 26.72 12.69
CA LEU A 726 25.59 27.42 11.44
C LEU A 726 24.40 28.38 11.57
N PRO A 727 24.51 29.66 11.14
CA PRO A 727 23.41 30.62 11.21
C PRO A 727 22.12 30.11 10.57
N GLN A 728 22.19 29.49 9.38
CA GLN A 728 21.00 28.94 8.71
C GLN A 728 20.35 27.77 9.48
N ASN A 729 21.11 27.08 10.33
CA ASN A 729 20.58 25.98 11.12
C ASN A 729 19.99 26.48 12.44
N LYS A 730 20.33 27.67 12.94
CA LYS A 730 19.86 28.18 14.23
C LYS A 730 18.34 28.23 14.36
N ASP A 731 17.63 28.55 13.28
CA ASP A 731 16.17 28.58 13.24
C ASP A 731 15.53 27.20 12.94
N LEU A 732 16.34 26.23 12.49
CA LEU A 732 15.93 24.85 12.14
C LEU A 732 16.43 23.79 13.14
N ILE A 733 17.23 24.21 14.13
CA ILE A 733 17.92 23.40 15.15
C ILE A 733 16.95 22.46 15.85
N TYR A 734 15.76 22.96 16.18
CA TYR A 734 14.76 22.20 16.92
C TYR A 734 13.92 21.27 16.03
N LYS A 735 14.02 21.35 14.71
CA LYS A 735 13.22 20.55 13.76
C LYS A 735 14.06 19.47 13.08
N GLN A 736 15.01 19.85 12.24
CA GLN A 736 15.75 18.90 11.39
C GLN A 736 16.97 18.31 12.10
N PHE A 737 17.49 18.99 13.13
CA PHE A 737 18.72 18.60 13.83
C PHE A 737 18.50 18.14 15.28
N ALA A 738 17.25 17.80 15.64
CA ALA A 738 16.92 17.39 17.01
C ALA A 738 17.75 16.17 17.46
N VAL A 739 17.99 15.20 16.57
CA VAL A 739 18.84 14.02 16.84
C VAL A 739 20.32 14.38 16.94
N ALA A 740 20.79 15.44 16.27
CA ALA A 740 22.18 15.87 16.37
C ALA A 740 22.54 16.35 17.80
N PHE A 741 21.57 16.84 18.58
CA PHE A 741 21.78 17.13 20.00
C PHE A 741 21.94 15.87 20.86
N THR A 742 21.24 14.78 20.52
CA THR A 742 21.42 13.48 21.16
C THR A 742 22.85 12.98 20.92
N ASN A 743 23.28 13.00 19.66
CA ASN A 743 24.59 12.47 19.27
C ASN A 743 25.74 13.37 19.78
N LEU A 744 25.57 14.69 19.76
CA LEU A 744 26.54 15.61 20.38
C LEU A 744 26.62 15.41 21.90
N GLY A 745 25.48 15.20 22.54
CA GLY A 745 25.42 14.90 23.97
C GLY A 745 26.12 13.59 24.33
N HIS A 746 25.90 12.55 23.53
CA HIS A 746 26.59 11.26 23.66
C HIS A 746 28.10 11.42 23.44
N ALA A 747 28.53 12.13 22.39
CA ALA A 747 29.95 12.40 22.15
C ALA A 747 30.61 13.15 23.32
N TYR A 748 29.93 14.15 23.89
CA TYR A 748 30.40 14.85 25.09
C TYR A 748 30.46 13.96 26.33
N TYR A 749 29.49 13.03 26.49
CA TYR A 749 29.50 12.05 27.57
C TYR A 749 30.74 11.15 27.47
N GLU A 750 31.00 10.58 26.30
CA GLU A 750 32.15 9.67 26.11
C GLU A 750 33.49 10.39 26.24
N LYS A 751 33.59 11.63 25.73
CA LYS A 751 34.73 12.51 25.98
C LYS A 751 34.95 12.72 27.48
N GLY A 752 33.89 13.08 28.21
CA GLY A 752 33.96 13.29 29.66
C GLY A 752 34.36 12.03 30.41
N ASN A 753 33.79 10.87 30.04
CA ASN A 753 34.07 9.58 30.65
C ASN A 753 35.55 9.17 30.50
N ARG A 754 36.18 9.45 29.35
CA ARG A 754 37.63 9.20 29.15
C ARG A 754 38.54 10.13 29.96
N LEU A 755 38.07 11.31 30.31
CA LEU A 755 38.85 12.30 31.05
C LEU A 755 38.80 12.08 32.57
N VAL A 756 37.84 11.30 33.10
CA VAL A 756 37.59 11.16 34.55
C VAL A 756 38.86 10.91 35.37
N ASP A 757 39.74 10.03 34.88
CA ASP A 757 40.97 9.64 35.61
C ASP A 757 42.17 10.54 35.33
N ARG A 758 42.11 11.42 34.32
CA ARG A 758 43.26 12.20 33.81
C ARG A 758 43.10 13.70 34.01
N ASP A 759 41.89 14.20 33.82
CA ASP A 759 41.51 15.61 33.93
C ASP A 759 40.08 15.69 34.46
N ARG A 760 39.97 15.74 35.78
CA ARG A 760 38.69 15.73 36.48
C ARG A 760 37.86 16.99 36.19
N GLU A 761 38.51 18.12 35.97
CA GLU A 761 37.84 19.38 35.65
C GLU A 761 37.32 19.36 34.21
N GLY A 762 38.15 18.97 33.25
CA GLY A 762 37.74 18.77 31.86
C GLY A 762 36.64 17.72 31.71
N ALA A 763 36.69 16.63 32.50
CA ALA A 763 35.63 15.63 32.57
C ALA A 763 34.29 16.24 33.03
N ALA A 764 34.31 17.04 34.10
CA ALA A 764 33.11 17.70 34.60
C ALA A 764 32.52 18.69 33.57
N GLN A 765 33.37 19.45 32.88
CA GLN A 765 32.94 20.38 31.83
C GLN A 765 32.30 19.64 30.64
N ALA A 766 32.92 18.56 30.16
CA ALA A 766 32.39 17.75 29.06
C ALA A 766 31.05 17.09 29.44
N LEU A 767 30.94 16.52 30.65
CA LEU A 767 29.69 15.93 31.15
C LEU A 767 28.58 16.97 31.34
N ALA A 768 28.91 18.20 31.77
CA ALA A 768 27.93 19.28 31.83
C ALA A 768 27.41 19.68 30.44
N LYS A 769 28.28 19.72 29.42
CA LYS A 769 27.87 19.94 28.03
C LYS A 769 27.04 18.77 27.48
N ALA A 770 27.34 17.54 27.88
CA ALA A 770 26.53 16.37 27.53
C ALA A 770 25.08 16.56 28.02
N VAL A 771 24.93 16.88 29.32
CA VAL A 771 23.63 17.18 29.93
C VAL A 771 22.89 18.28 29.18
N GLN A 772 23.57 19.41 28.91
CA GLN A 772 22.96 20.54 28.22
C GLN A 772 22.36 20.15 26.87
N ASN A 773 23.13 19.43 26.04
CA ASN A 773 22.66 19.03 24.70
C ASN A 773 21.55 17.97 24.79
N LEU A 774 21.65 17.00 25.68
CA LEU A 774 20.64 15.96 25.86
C LEU A 774 19.32 16.50 26.42
N GLN A 775 19.36 17.54 27.26
CA GLN A 775 18.16 18.26 27.68
C GLN A 775 17.47 18.96 26.52
N VAL A 776 18.24 19.59 25.61
CA VAL A 776 17.69 20.20 24.39
C VAL A 776 17.04 19.14 23.50
N ALA A 777 17.67 17.98 23.31
CA ALA A 777 17.09 16.85 22.59
C ALA A 777 15.79 16.36 23.23
N LYS A 778 15.78 16.15 24.57
CA LYS A 778 14.60 15.72 25.34
C LYS A 778 13.40 16.67 25.19
N GLN A 779 13.64 17.98 25.12
CA GLN A 779 12.56 18.97 24.93
C GLN A 779 11.98 18.96 23.51
N ASN A 780 12.65 18.33 22.54
CA ASN A 780 12.33 18.40 21.11
C ASN A 780 12.08 17.02 20.47
N THR A 781 11.77 16.01 21.27
CA THR A 781 11.53 14.62 20.81
C THR A 781 10.44 14.49 19.75
N ARG A 782 9.44 15.39 19.74
CA ARG A 782 8.39 15.44 18.70
C ARG A 782 8.92 15.62 17.28
N PHE A 783 10.16 16.08 17.13
CA PHE A 783 10.81 16.31 15.85
C PHE A 783 11.81 15.21 15.47
N PHE A 784 11.92 14.15 16.28
CA PHE A 784 12.71 12.98 15.90
C PHE A 784 12.10 12.28 14.67
N PRO A 785 12.94 11.82 13.71
CA PRO A 785 12.45 11.13 12.52
C PRO A 785 11.66 9.87 12.88
N THR A 786 10.50 9.66 12.28
CA THR A 786 9.61 8.52 12.61
C THR A 786 10.30 7.16 12.47
N ALA A 787 11.22 7.01 11.52
CA ALA A 787 11.95 5.76 11.28
C ALA A 787 12.90 5.37 12.42
N HIS A 788 13.49 6.35 13.11
CA HIS A 788 14.50 6.16 14.16
C HIS A 788 14.07 6.80 15.49
N HIS A 789 12.78 7.09 15.64
CA HIS A 789 12.25 7.85 16.78
C HIS A 789 12.55 7.13 18.10
N ASP A 790 12.30 5.83 18.17
CA ASP A 790 12.43 5.05 19.40
C ASP A 790 13.90 4.89 19.81
N GLU A 791 14.81 4.69 18.87
CA GLU A 791 16.27 4.62 19.12
C GLU A 791 16.79 5.97 19.64
N ALA A 792 16.47 7.07 18.96
CA ALA A 792 16.87 8.40 19.39
C ALA A 792 16.27 8.77 20.77
N LEU A 793 15.03 8.35 21.05
CA LEU A 793 14.41 8.54 22.36
C LEU A 793 15.14 7.76 23.44
N HIS A 794 15.46 6.48 23.19
CA HIS A 794 16.25 5.66 24.10
C HIS A 794 17.60 6.31 24.42
N ASP A 795 18.39 6.64 23.39
CA ASP A 795 19.74 7.19 23.55
C ASP A 795 19.70 8.52 24.31
N THR A 796 18.72 9.37 24.00
CA THR A 796 18.55 10.67 24.69
C THR A 796 18.38 10.49 26.19
N TYR A 797 17.44 9.64 26.63
CA TYR A 797 17.19 9.43 28.06
C TYR A 797 18.32 8.64 28.72
N TYR A 798 18.87 7.64 28.04
CA TYR A 798 19.94 6.78 28.56
C TYR A 798 21.22 7.58 28.85
N TYR A 799 21.72 8.30 27.84
CA TYR A 799 22.92 9.11 27.99
C TYR A 799 22.70 10.32 28.90
N LEU A 800 21.48 10.86 29.00
CA LEU A 800 21.18 11.94 29.95
C LEU A 800 21.32 11.45 31.39
N ALA A 801 20.77 10.28 31.70
CA ALA A 801 20.88 9.67 33.01
C ALA A 801 22.33 9.29 33.36
N LEU A 802 23.06 8.72 32.39
CA LEU A 802 24.49 8.44 32.55
C LEU A 802 25.32 9.72 32.76
N ALA A 803 25.07 10.78 32.01
CA ALA A 803 25.80 12.04 32.13
C ALA A 803 25.57 12.69 33.51
N TYR A 804 24.32 12.73 34.00
CA TYR A 804 24.04 13.20 35.36
C TYR A 804 24.70 12.34 36.43
N HIS A 805 24.61 11.02 36.30
CA HIS A 805 25.22 10.09 37.24
C HIS A 805 26.74 10.28 37.29
N LYS A 806 27.42 10.30 36.14
CA LYS A 806 28.88 10.50 36.06
C LYS A 806 29.28 11.90 36.55
N LEU A 807 28.52 12.94 36.21
CA LEU A 807 28.79 14.29 36.69
C LEU A 807 28.69 14.37 38.22
N TYR A 808 27.73 13.68 38.83
CA TYR A 808 27.67 13.53 40.29
C TYR A 808 28.93 12.86 40.84
N LEU A 809 29.33 11.70 40.33
CA LEU A 809 30.53 10.99 40.80
C LEU A 809 31.81 11.84 40.69
N VAL A 810 31.94 12.59 39.59
CA VAL A 810 33.10 13.44 39.33
C VAL A 810 33.10 14.67 40.25
N THR A 811 31.95 15.29 40.52
CA THR A 811 31.89 16.58 41.23
C THR A 811 31.57 16.46 42.73
N GLY A 812 30.99 15.35 43.18
CA GLY A 812 30.53 15.15 44.55
C GLY A 812 29.37 16.07 44.98
N LYS A 813 28.72 16.78 44.05
CA LYS A 813 27.65 17.73 44.37
C LYS A 813 26.35 17.00 44.70
N ALA A 814 25.91 17.08 45.96
CA ALA A 814 24.68 16.46 46.44
C ALA A 814 23.43 16.84 45.61
N SER A 815 23.36 18.09 45.12
CA SER A 815 22.25 18.56 44.27
C SER A 815 22.07 17.77 42.97
N LEU A 816 23.10 17.05 42.51
CA LEU A 816 23.03 16.22 41.30
C LEU A 816 22.46 14.82 41.57
N VAL A 817 22.45 14.34 42.81
CA VAL A 817 21.95 13.00 43.17
C VAL A 817 20.47 12.88 42.85
N ALA A 818 19.66 13.82 43.33
CA ALA A 818 18.23 13.86 43.05
C ALA A 818 17.92 14.01 41.54
N THR A 819 18.77 14.75 40.82
CA THR A 819 18.61 14.95 39.37
C THR A 819 18.97 13.69 38.59
N ALA A 820 20.04 12.98 38.99
CA ALA A 820 20.44 11.71 38.40
C ALA A 820 19.41 10.59 38.68
N ASP A 821 18.88 10.52 39.91
CA ASP A 821 17.80 9.60 40.27
C ASP A 821 16.56 9.82 39.37
N LEU A 822 16.13 11.08 39.24
CA LEU A 822 15.02 11.43 38.37
C LEU A 822 15.28 11.03 36.91
N ALA A 823 16.47 11.32 36.37
CA ALA A 823 16.81 10.99 35.00
C ALA A 823 16.78 9.47 34.73
N TRP A 824 17.22 8.63 35.68
CA TRP A 824 17.11 7.18 35.57
C TRP A 824 15.67 6.69 35.62
N ARG A 825 14.83 7.25 36.50
CA ARG A 825 13.39 6.94 36.55
C ARG A 825 12.74 7.23 35.20
N GLU A 826 12.96 8.43 34.68
CA GLU A 826 12.42 8.84 33.38
C GLU A 826 12.89 7.94 32.25
N TYR A 827 14.15 7.49 32.24
CA TYR A 827 14.62 6.51 31.25
C TYR A 827 13.81 5.21 31.28
N PHE A 828 13.48 4.68 32.47
CA PHE A 828 12.67 3.48 32.57
C PHE A 828 11.20 3.73 32.23
N ASP A 829 10.64 4.86 32.62
CA ASP A 829 9.23 5.23 32.37
C ASP A 829 8.96 5.48 30.88
N PHE A 830 9.93 6.08 30.18
CA PHE A 830 9.84 6.41 28.76
C PHE A 830 10.58 5.42 27.85
N PHE A 831 10.96 4.24 28.37
CA PHE A 831 11.62 3.21 27.55
C PHE A 831 10.70 2.78 26.38
N PRO A 832 11.17 2.86 25.12
CA PRO A 832 10.29 2.58 23.98
C PRO A 832 9.90 1.11 23.90
N LYS A 833 8.59 0.82 23.88
CA LYS A 833 8.05 -0.55 23.81
C LYS A 833 8.53 -1.35 22.60
N ARG A 834 8.79 -0.69 21.46
CA ARG A 834 9.27 -1.37 20.24
C ARG A 834 10.71 -1.89 20.36
N LEU A 835 11.47 -1.38 21.33
CA LEU A 835 12.83 -1.85 21.59
C LEU A 835 12.87 -3.00 22.61
N GLU A 836 11.73 -3.36 23.23
CA GLU A 836 11.66 -4.48 24.16
C GLU A 836 11.94 -5.80 23.43
N GLY A 837 12.83 -6.61 24.02
CA GLY A 837 13.29 -7.87 23.42
C GLY A 837 14.39 -7.71 22.36
N ASN A 838 14.81 -6.50 22.01
CA ASN A 838 16.03 -6.29 21.23
C ASN A 838 17.26 -6.48 22.15
N PRO A 839 18.17 -7.43 21.87
CA PRO A 839 19.27 -7.78 22.78
C PRO A 839 20.16 -6.60 23.18
N THR A 840 20.45 -5.70 22.24
CA THR A 840 21.32 -4.53 22.48
C THR A 840 20.68 -3.58 23.50
N PHE A 841 19.41 -3.25 23.31
CA PHE A 841 18.71 -2.30 24.18
C PHE A 841 18.33 -2.92 25.53
N GLU A 842 18.05 -4.22 25.58
CA GLU A 842 17.86 -4.94 26.85
C GLU A 842 19.15 -4.99 27.68
N GLN A 843 20.31 -5.14 27.03
CA GLN A 843 21.60 -5.05 27.71
C GLN A 843 21.82 -3.65 28.30
N SER A 844 21.56 -2.59 27.54
CA SER A 844 21.61 -1.21 28.05
C SER A 844 20.64 -0.99 29.21
N ARG A 845 19.41 -1.52 29.12
CA ARG A 845 18.38 -1.44 30.17
C ARG A 845 18.78 -2.18 31.45
N ALA A 846 19.43 -3.34 31.33
CA ALA A 846 19.98 -4.08 32.46
C ALA A 846 21.17 -3.35 33.09
N GLY A 847 22.05 -2.75 32.27
CA GLY A 847 23.15 -1.89 32.73
C GLY A 847 22.65 -0.66 33.49
N ALA A 848 21.65 0.03 32.93
CA ALA A 848 20.96 1.15 33.56
C ALA A 848 20.45 0.82 34.96
N ARG A 849 19.89 -0.39 35.15
CA ARG A 849 19.38 -0.81 36.47
C ARG A 849 20.49 -0.85 37.50
N LYS A 850 21.65 -1.41 37.13
CA LYS A 850 22.83 -1.48 38.00
C LYS A 850 23.35 -0.10 38.37
N TYR A 851 23.38 0.84 37.42
CA TYR A 851 23.78 2.23 37.71
C TYR A 851 22.77 2.96 38.59
N TRP A 852 21.48 2.75 38.36
CA TRP A 852 20.44 3.38 39.15
C TRP A 852 20.44 2.88 40.61
N ASP A 853 20.64 1.57 40.81
CA ASP A 853 20.74 0.95 42.14
C ASP A 853 21.87 1.54 43.00
N GLN A 854 22.90 2.14 42.40
CA GLN A 854 24.01 2.78 43.14
C GLN A 854 23.60 4.09 43.81
N ILE A 855 22.56 4.77 43.33
CA ILE A 855 22.21 6.13 43.76
C ILE A 855 20.77 6.30 44.26
N LYS A 856 19.85 5.38 43.93
CA LYS A 856 18.40 5.49 44.24
C LYS A 856 18.08 5.57 45.74
N ASP A 857 18.96 5.05 46.59
CA ASP A 857 18.79 4.99 48.05
C ASP A 857 19.73 5.97 48.80
N GLN A 858 20.41 6.88 48.08
CA GLN A 858 21.25 7.91 48.72
C GLN A 858 20.40 9.09 49.20
N PRO A 859 20.58 9.55 50.46
CA PRO A 859 19.85 10.71 50.97
C PRO A 859 20.23 11.98 50.17
N SER A 860 19.21 12.72 49.74
CA SER A 860 19.32 13.97 48.96
C SER A 860 19.93 15.13 49.73
#